data_AF-A0A0G4E477-F1
#
_entry.id   AF-A0A0G4E477-F1
#
_cell.length_a   1.000
_cell.length_b   1.000
_cell.length_c   1.000
_cell.angle_alpha   90.00
_cell.angle_beta   90.00
_cell.angle_gamma   90.00
#
_symmetry.space_group_name_H-M   'P 1'
#
loop_
_entity.id
_entity.type
_entity.pdbx_description
1 polymer ?
#
loop_
_entity_poly.entity_id
_entity_poly.type
_entity_poly.pdbx_seq_one_letter_code
_entity_poly.pdbx_strand_id
1 'polypeptide(L)'
;MKKMTLIAAVLLMVPGVASAFPIAVGAAGVGVLGVMAFPFALLVAASVWAYKTKGRGLFPLVALLLAAVSFLFLVRDYAQDQEGKAALFTNADASFLSPSIPFPFVEPADQAQSPQAVTPAEFMAGIEAGHFKALKISTYPSLFMQTGQVGVDDFWRNKDLLVNAVNQLGGRVVLVDEYGGIAASVAGAALRNFGLNVGFLQGGTAALSKFGWQQIDSGEKVDGSLVTVPEYKNWISQHPGAYVLGITTDREFVQDGWVFGDRTLTLADFVANYDEIVGQTIGRPIFVVGFETNDTGATPITVSLLAKAGLDVHYVMPDHDEILIKPAYYDAYPNDTRTVSVEDAERYVLHRDDVEFLDFSERPWPIGVDFLKGRYHHLPMSEVAKGKLAPFVAGLDPSKVYIGLAFDRRTAYHALLAGELLSKRGVPWLGRFTEAASLTEPFLTVDDLNTDDEQTAYAVRELGGAIGYWMLGHGLVLAIIYGIITALPGIAIRRRRTARNTLIIAFEVIASCFAYQANADYPQTALAYFAFSVANTLGMLLVAYVAWRLNQPPIKAFSQFTQALPPKAALLNVAAERGYAVAKGIVVALEDVHQLSCAQHKQGRYIVRSAAMQESASHGATAGLFDSFVCANAADIPGRAIELFDSFSAAGTDGYAVVQEYVDGHWYGVIQLQGDEQSPYMVCDIGPAEAVTSGESSTKSFRFPAWDAKQAPREVRAAALALVDLMAAGAYSLEFALTSTGKLIVLQVNQSIFRACAGKRLQSSASKVVVEVGSAHPDPLSAAIVAALSPGHIFAFGTRRFCTVHAKWQTKLTVRNDLIALGFLPHKVKARHLVAWVDRHSRSTDLTAPSKADVHAVVDAVRNAAESIGRMNRIATSMLSVGRTSSWAGEFRYLASSHVGQMLDQSGKAAWLGMTVSPLSGFAASSNVEDFSDDELSAFLIEAATPEQWVKDATSVMLAIRLAALKPAVMRLIAEGEGQQLIDALESQVGYWGASLQVRESIPAVQHPQKLSEVFSGLTVSARSWRIPADGVSGVVIAHEAGEASGVLLIDRCNMSYLPALSRATAVIARQGSITSHLMQHAAAMKLPVIIGAELPDGLQVGVQVNINPQGEVARA
;
A
#
# COMPACT_ATOMS: atom_id res chain seq x y z
N MET A 1 14.51 1.95 14.08
CA MET A 1 13.37 2.07 13.13
C MET A 1 11.97 2.01 13.77
N LYS A 2 11.62 1.06 14.64
CA LYS A 2 10.26 0.97 15.25
C LYS A 2 9.81 2.20 16.08
N LYS A 3 10.77 2.93 16.69
CA LYS A 3 10.50 4.14 17.50
C LYS A 3 10.00 5.32 16.65
N MET A 4 10.53 5.48 15.44
CA MET A 4 10.10 6.54 14.51
C MET A 4 8.77 6.20 13.83
N THR A 5 8.44 4.93 13.65
CA THR A 5 7.16 4.51 13.03
C THR A 5 5.96 4.75 13.93
N LEU A 6 6.12 4.60 15.25
CA LEU A 6 5.06 4.93 16.23
C LEU A 6 4.86 6.45 16.34
N ILE A 7 5.96 7.21 16.38
CA ILE A 7 5.93 8.68 16.41
C ILE A 7 5.38 9.23 15.09
N ALA A 8 5.75 8.65 13.95
CA ALA A 8 5.19 8.98 12.64
C ALA A 8 3.71 8.62 12.56
N ALA A 9 3.29 7.44 13.02
CA ALA A 9 1.87 7.07 13.04
C ALA A 9 1.02 7.99 13.93
N VAL A 10 1.57 8.50 15.04
CA VAL A 10 0.90 9.48 15.91
C VAL A 10 0.91 10.89 15.30
N LEU A 11 2.01 11.31 14.66
CA LEU A 11 2.11 12.59 13.94
C LEU A 11 1.23 12.62 12.67
N LEU A 12 1.02 11.47 12.05
CA LEU A 12 0.14 11.28 10.90
C LEU A 12 -1.34 11.22 11.27
N MET A 13 -1.66 11.02 12.56
CA MET A 13 -3.02 11.10 13.10
C MET A 13 -3.35 12.50 13.64
N VAL A 14 -2.52 13.52 13.40
CA VAL A 14 -2.82 14.93 13.69
C VAL A 14 -3.63 15.50 12.52
N PRO A 15 -4.97 15.65 12.60
CA PRO A 15 -5.72 16.35 11.58
C PRO A 15 -5.73 17.83 11.97
N GLY A 16 -5.03 18.65 11.19
CA GLY A 16 -5.26 20.10 11.19
C GLY A 16 -4.10 20.94 11.69
N VAL A 17 -3.09 21.12 10.83
CA VAL A 17 -2.48 22.44 10.54
C VAL A 17 -2.00 22.52 9.07
N ALA A 18 -2.01 21.45 8.27
CA ALA A 18 -1.48 21.49 6.90
C ALA A 18 -2.54 21.85 5.84
N SER A 19 -3.14 23.04 5.93
CA SER A 19 -3.78 23.69 4.77
C SER A 19 -2.77 24.35 3.82
N ALA A 20 -1.46 24.20 4.05
CA ALA A 20 -0.40 24.90 3.30
C ALA A 20 0.79 24.03 2.83
N PHE A 21 0.73 22.69 2.87
CA PHE A 21 1.87 21.84 2.50
C PHE A 21 1.59 20.65 1.55
N PRO A 22 0.91 20.79 0.40
CA PRO A 22 0.76 19.70 -0.56
C PRO A 22 1.66 19.85 -1.81
N ILE A 23 2.96 20.16 -1.69
CA ILE A 23 3.85 20.21 -2.87
C ILE A 23 5.06 19.25 -2.80
N ALA A 24 5.58 18.88 -1.63
CA ALA A 24 6.88 18.18 -1.59
C ALA A 24 6.85 16.64 -1.42
N VAL A 25 5.72 16.01 -1.08
CA VAL A 25 5.65 14.54 -0.86
C VAL A 25 4.62 13.83 -1.77
N GLY A 26 3.95 14.59 -2.64
CA GLY A 26 2.78 14.12 -3.41
C GLY A 26 3.04 13.64 -4.85
N ALA A 27 4.27 13.31 -5.26
CA ALA A 27 4.57 13.10 -6.68
C ALA A 27 4.47 11.65 -7.21
N ALA A 28 4.24 10.61 -6.39
CA ALA A 28 4.27 9.23 -6.93
C ALA A 28 3.23 8.23 -6.40
N GLY A 29 2.38 8.57 -5.43
CA GLY A 29 1.42 7.59 -4.89
C GLY A 29 0.12 8.14 -4.29
N VAL A 30 -0.01 9.46 -4.15
CA VAL A 30 -1.19 10.13 -3.56
C VAL A 30 -2.01 10.89 -4.61
N GLY A 31 -1.49 11.05 -5.83
CA GLY A 31 -2.16 11.78 -6.93
C GLY A 31 -3.47 11.20 -7.45
N VAL A 32 -3.94 10.07 -6.91
CA VAL A 32 -5.24 9.45 -7.28
C VAL A 32 -6.27 9.54 -6.15
N LEU A 33 -5.88 9.79 -4.90
CA LEU A 33 -6.78 9.70 -3.73
C LEU A 33 -6.65 10.85 -2.71
N GLY A 34 -5.75 11.81 -2.92
CA GLY A 34 -5.59 12.99 -2.06
C GLY A 34 -5.15 12.69 -0.62
N VAL A 35 -4.99 13.74 0.18
CA VAL A 35 -4.59 13.69 1.61
C VAL A 35 -5.60 12.89 2.46
N MET A 36 -6.85 12.77 1.99
CA MET A 36 -7.98 12.09 2.64
C MET A 36 -7.86 10.55 2.69
N ALA A 37 -7.05 9.93 1.81
CA ALA A 37 -6.83 8.49 1.83
C ALA A 37 -5.76 8.03 2.83
N PHE A 38 -5.11 8.97 3.53
CA PHE A 38 -4.04 8.64 4.46
C PHE A 38 -4.51 7.82 5.68
N PRO A 39 -5.61 8.18 6.39
CA PRO A 39 -6.14 7.38 7.50
C PRO A 39 -6.65 6.00 7.04
N PHE A 40 -7.26 5.93 5.86
CA PHE A 40 -7.72 4.68 5.24
C PHE A 40 -6.55 3.77 4.86
N ALA A 41 -5.51 4.31 4.21
CA ALA A 41 -4.30 3.57 3.86
C ALA A 41 -3.56 3.05 5.11
N LEU A 42 -3.54 3.80 6.21
CA LEU A 42 -3.03 3.33 7.50
C LEU A 42 -3.88 2.19 8.09
N LEU A 43 -5.21 2.26 8.02
CA LEU A 43 -6.14 1.22 8.47
C LEU A 43 -6.02 -0.06 7.64
N VAL A 44 -5.92 0.06 6.32
CA VAL A 44 -5.66 -1.06 5.41
C VAL A 44 -4.28 -1.64 5.66
N ALA A 45 -3.24 -0.81 5.81
CA ALA A 45 -1.89 -1.28 6.13
C ALA A 45 -1.84 -1.97 7.49
N ALA A 46 -2.52 -1.45 8.51
CA ALA A 46 -2.63 -2.06 9.83
C ALA A 46 -3.43 -3.38 9.80
N SER A 47 -4.49 -3.45 9.00
CA SER A 47 -5.34 -4.65 8.81
C SER A 47 -4.61 -5.73 8.01
N VAL A 48 -3.91 -5.36 6.94
CA VAL A 48 -3.03 -6.22 6.15
C VAL A 48 -1.86 -6.70 7.00
N TRP A 49 -1.28 -5.84 7.83
CA TRP A 49 -0.23 -6.22 8.77
C TRP A 49 -0.76 -7.18 9.85
N ALA A 50 -1.95 -6.95 10.40
CA ALA A 50 -2.60 -7.87 11.34
C ALA A 50 -2.95 -9.22 10.68
N TYR A 51 -3.41 -9.19 9.42
CA TYR A 51 -3.68 -10.39 8.62
C TYR A 51 -2.41 -11.18 8.35
N LYS A 52 -1.34 -10.52 7.88
CA LYS A 52 -0.02 -11.14 7.62
C LYS A 52 0.62 -11.70 8.89
N THR A 53 0.43 -11.06 10.04
CA THR A 53 1.08 -11.49 11.30
C THR A 53 0.28 -12.54 12.08
N LYS A 54 -1.04 -12.67 11.88
CA LYS A 54 -1.90 -13.55 12.71
C LYS A 54 -2.82 -14.51 11.95
N GLY A 55 -2.91 -14.43 10.62
CA GLY A 55 -3.78 -15.30 9.82
C GLY A 55 -5.28 -14.94 9.93
N ARG A 56 -6.15 -15.81 9.40
CA ARG A 56 -7.60 -15.61 9.30
C ARG A 56 -8.29 -15.85 10.65
N GLY A 57 -8.45 -14.80 11.46
CA GLY A 57 -9.22 -14.82 12.71
C GLY A 57 -10.33 -13.76 12.73
N LEU A 58 -11.16 -13.79 13.78
CA LEU A 58 -12.28 -12.85 13.99
C LEU A 58 -11.81 -11.39 14.01
N PHE A 59 -10.64 -11.10 14.60
CA PHE A 59 -10.12 -9.74 14.77
C PHE A 59 -9.68 -9.06 13.45
N PRO A 60 -8.89 -9.70 12.55
CA PRO A 60 -8.66 -9.16 11.21
C PRO A 60 -9.96 -8.95 10.43
N LEU A 61 -10.96 -9.81 10.63
CA LEU A 61 -12.25 -9.73 9.94
C LEU A 61 -13.09 -8.54 10.43
N VAL A 62 -13.11 -8.29 11.74
CA VAL A 62 -13.72 -7.07 12.33
C VAL A 62 -12.98 -5.81 11.90
N ALA A 63 -11.64 -5.84 11.83
CA ALA A 63 -10.85 -4.70 11.35
C ALA A 63 -11.08 -4.42 9.85
N LEU A 64 -11.22 -5.47 9.02
CA LEU A 64 -11.62 -5.36 7.62
C LEU A 64 -13.05 -4.83 7.46
N LEU A 65 -13.98 -5.26 8.31
CA LEU A 65 -15.36 -4.76 8.35
C LEU A 65 -15.40 -3.27 8.71
N LEU A 66 -14.65 -2.86 9.74
CA LEU A 66 -14.58 -1.45 10.15
C LEU A 66 -13.84 -0.60 9.10
N ALA A 67 -12.80 -1.13 8.45
CA ALA A 67 -12.15 -0.47 7.33
C ALA A 67 -13.06 -0.36 6.09
N ALA A 68 -13.93 -1.36 5.86
CA ALA A 68 -14.93 -1.31 4.79
C ALA A 68 -16.04 -0.28 5.09
N VAL A 69 -16.48 -0.17 6.35
CA VAL A 69 -17.41 0.89 6.79
C VAL A 69 -16.76 2.26 6.61
N SER A 70 -15.54 2.48 7.09
CA SER A 70 -14.82 3.76 6.89
C SER A 70 -14.51 4.07 5.41
N PHE A 71 -14.28 3.05 4.57
CA PHE A 71 -14.12 3.19 3.12
C PHE A 71 -15.40 3.65 2.44
N LEU A 72 -16.55 3.10 2.85
CA LEU A 72 -17.88 3.50 2.37
C LEU A 72 -18.20 4.96 2.74
N PHE A 73 -17.75 5.44 3.90
CA PHE A 73 -17.87 6.86 4.29
C PHE A 73 -16.97 7.80 3.46
N LEU A 74 -15.74 7.37 3.09
CA LEU A 74 -14.71 8.27 2.54
C LEU A 74 -14.60 8.28 1.00
N VAL A 75 -14.96 7.19 0.32
CA VAL A 75 -14.76 7.06 -1.14
C VAL A 75 -15.94 7.54 -1.97
N ARG A 76 -17.16 7.53 -1.42
CA ARG A 76 -18.35 8.02 -2.15
C ARG A 76 -18.33 9.55 -2.30
N ASP A 77 -18.04 10.28 -1.22
CA ASP A 77 -17.94 11.75 -1.25
C ASP A 77 -16.80 12.25 -2.18
N TYR A 78 -15.66 11.55 -2.25
CA TYR A 78 -14.55 11.97 -3.12
C TYR A 78 -14.78 11.61 -4.60
N ALA A 79 -15.40 10.46 -4.89
CA ALA A 79 -15.75 10.09 -6.26
C ALA A 79 -16.81 11.03 -6.84
N GLN A 80 -17.83 11.40 -6.05
CA GLN A 80 -18.85 12.36 -6.45
C GLN A 80 -18.34 13.80 -6.50
N ASP A 81 -17.44 14.22 -5.60
CA ASP A 81 -16.82 15.56 -5.70
C ASP A 81 -15.88 15.67 -6.91
N GLN A 82 -15.23 14.57 -7.33
CA GLN A 82 -14.44 14.53 -8.58
C GLN A 82 -15.32 14.43 -9.84
N GLU A 83 -16.44 13.69 -9.80
CA GLU A 83 -17.42 13.66 -10.90
C GLU A 83 -18.15 15.00 -11.05
N GLY A 84 -18.56 15.64 -9.95
CA GLY A 84 -19.14 16.98 -9.96
C GLY A 84 -18.15 18.07 -10.42
N LYS A 85 -16.86 17.92 -10.09
CA LYS A 85 -15.78 18.76 -10.64
C LYS A 85 -15.49 18.46 -12.10
N ALA A 86 -15.66 17.22 -12.58
CA ALA A 86 -15.52 16.87 -13.98
C ALA A 86 -16.73 17.33 -14.83
N ALA A 87 -17.94 17.29 -14.26
CA ALA A 87 -19.18 17.80 -14.85
C ALA A 87 -19.16 19.33 -15.04
N LEU A 88 -18.41 20.06 -14.19
CA LEU A 88 -18.11 21.48 -14.37
C LEU A 88 -17.32 21.79 -15.66
N PHE A 89 -16.71 20.80 -16.31
CA PHE A 89 -15.90 20.95 -17.53
C PHE A 89 -16.51 20.29 -18.78
N THR A 90 -17.73 19.74 -18.71
CA THR A 90 -18.43 19.28 -19.92
C THR A 90 -19.06 20.47 -20.66
N ASN A 91 -18.71 20.64 -21.93
CA ASN A 91 -19.24 21.70 -22.79
C ASN A 91 -20.79 21.60 -22.85
N ALA A 92 -21.48 22.71 -22.60
CA ALA A 92 -22.93 22.79 -22.79
C ALA A 92 -23.31 22.43 -24.24
N ASP A 93 -24.46 21.77 -24.43
CA ASP A 93 -25.01 21.54 -25.75
C ASP A 93 -25.37 22.91 -26.39
N ALA A 94 -24.54 23.38 -27.32
CA ALA A 94 -24.75 24.64 -28.05
C ALA A 94 -25.74 24.48 -29.22
N SER A 95 -26.39 23.32 -29.35
CA SER A 95 -27.34 23.03 -30.43
C SER A 95 -28.49 24.05 -30.52
N PHE A 96 -28.91 24.64 -29.40
CA PHE A 96 -29.95 25.67 -29.37
C PHE A 96 -29.51 27.03 -29.97
N LEU A 97 -28.20 27.26 -30.13
CA LEU A 97 -27.61 28.46 -30.76
C LEU A 97 -27.20 28.23 -32.22
N SER A 98 -27.30 27.00 -32.74
CA SER A 98 -26.91 26.67 -34.11
C SER A 98 -28.14 26.38 -34.99
N PRO A 99 -28.88 27.40 -35.46
CA PRO A 99 -29.76 27.18 -36.59
C PRO A 99 -28.94 26.81 -37.83
N SER A 100 -29.55 26.07 -38.76
CA SER A 100 -28.95 25.71 -40.03
C SER A 100 -28.62 26.99 -40.83
N ILE A 101 -27.34 27.32 -40.97
CA ILE A 101 -26.90 28.51 -41.69
C ILE A 101 -27.27 28.35 -43.18
N PRO A 102 -28.16 29.20 -43.74
CA PRO A 102 -28.67 29.06 -45.10
C PRO A 102 -27.69 29.52 -46.20
N PHE A 103 -26.52 30.03 -45.81
CA PHE A 103 -25.48 30.54 -46.72
C PHE A 103 -24.19 29.71 -46.60
N PRO A 104 -23.52 29.39 -47.72
CA PRO A 104 -22.25 28.70 -47.69
C PRO A 104 -21.16 29.61 -47.12
N PHE A 105 -20.29 29.07 -46.27
CA PHE A 105 -19.11 29.77 -45.77
C PHE A 105 -18.10 30.00 -46.90
N VAL A 106 -17.57 31.21 -47.03
CA VAL A 106 -16.54 31.57 -48.03
C VAL A 106 -15.15 31.53 -47.38
N GLU A 107 -14.26 30.71 -47.93
CA GLU A 107 -12.90 30.54 -47.42
C GLU A 107 -12.03 31.81 -47.59
N PRO A 108 -11.03 32.05 -46.73
CA PRO A 108 -10.21 33.27 -46.75
C PRO A 108 -9.54 33.59 -48.10
N ALA A 109 -9.15 32.58 -48.87
CA ALA A 109 -8.52 32.76 -50.18
C ALA A 109 -9.50 33.30 -51.23
N ASP A 110 -10.79 32.94 -51.13
CA ASP A 110 -11.85 33.40 -52.02
C ASP A 110 -12.40 34.76 -51.58
N GLN A 111 -12.36 35.05 -50.27
CA GLN A 111 -12.69 36.37 -49.74
C GLN A 111 -11.80 37.45 -50.36
N ALA A 112 -10.48 37.22 -50.44
CA ALA A 112 -9.50 38.16 -50.98
C ALA A 112 -9.73 38.52 -52.47
N GLN A 113 -10.40 37.65 -53.22
CA GLN A 113 -10.68 37.84 -54.64
C GLN A 113 -12.01 38.57 -54.87
N SER A 114 -12.79 38.81 -53.81
CA SER A 114 -14.08 39.49 -53.91
C SER A 114 -13.92 41.00 -54.05
N PRO A 115 -14.60 41.66 -55.00
CA PRO A 115 -14.58 43.11 -55.14
C PRO A 115 -15.27 43.85 -53.99
N GLN A 116 -16.02 43.13 -53.14
CA GLN A 116 -16.69 43.67 -51.94
C GLN A 116 -15.84 43.51 -50.67
N ALA A 117 -14.67 42.86 -50.74
CA ALA A 117 -13.80 42.67 -49.59
C ALA A 117 -13.18 44.00 -49.12
N VAL A 118 -13.16 44.21 -47.82
CA VAL A 118 -12.49 45.34 -47.15
C VAL A 118 -11.42 44.77 -46.23
N THR A 119 -10.17 45.19 -46.42
CA THR A 119 -9.06 44.72 -45.57
C THR A 119 -9.16 45.31 -44.16
N PRO A 120 -8.57 44.67 -43.13
CA PRO A 120 -8.57 45.21 -41.76
C PRO A 120 -8.04 46.64 -41.65
N ALA A 121 -6.99 46.99 -42.39
CA ALA A 121 -6.41 48.33 -42.39
C ALA A 121 -7.36 49.38 -43.01
N GLU A 122 -7.98 49.06 -44.15
CA GLU A 122 -8.99 49.92 -44.78
C GLU A 122 -10.23 50.07 -43.89
N PHE A 123 -10.64 48.99 -43.23
CA PHE A 123 -11.78 48.99 -42.32
C PHE A 123 -11.54 49.92 -41.13
N MET A 124 -10.38 49.81 -40.46
CA MET A 124 -10.01 50.68 -39.34
C MET A 124 -10.00 52.15 -39.74
N ALA A 125 -9.28 52.51 -40.81
CA ALA A 125 -9.23 53.89 -41.30
C ALA A 125 -10.62 54.40 -41.72
N GLY A 126 -11.46 53.52 -42.27
CA GLY A 126 -12.82 53.86 -42.69
C GLY A 126 -13.79 54.08 -41.53
N ILE A 127 -13.70 53.30 -40.45
CA ILE A 127 -14.51 53.49 -39.23
C ILE A 127 -14.06 54.77 -38.51
N GLU A 128 -12.76 54.97 -38.34
CA GLU A 128 -12.18 56.17 -37.71
C GLU A 128 -12.58 57.47 -38.41
N ALA A 129 -12.54 57.48 -39.75
CA ALA A 129 -12.93 58.64 -40.55
C ALA A 129 -14.46 58.80 -40.70
N GLY A 130 -15.26 57.88 -40.14
CA GLY A 130 -16.72 57.85 -40.29
C GLY A 130 -17.20 57.53 -41.71
N HIS A 131 -16.32 57.04 -42.58
CA HIS A 131 -16.62 56.64 -43.96
C HIS A 131 -17.35 55.30 -44.04
N PHE A 132 -17.10 54.39 -43.08
CA PHE A 132 -17.76 53.10 -42.99
C PHE A 132 -18.69 53.03 -41.78
N LYS A 133 -19.75 52.23 -41.91
CA LYS A 133 -20.59 51.79 -40.80
C LYS A 133 -20.59 50.27 -40.76
N ALA A 134 -20.34 49.69 -39.59
CA ALA A 134 -20.32 48.24 -39.44
C ALA A 134 -21.72 47.71 -39.12
N LEU A 135 -22.08 46.57 -39.71
CA LEU A 135 -23.30 45.84 -39.39
C LEU A 135 -22.95 44.40 -39.07
N LYS A 136 -23.22 43.94 -37.85
CA LYS A 136 -22.94 42.57 -37.42
C LYS A 136 -23.93 41.61 -38.08
N ILE A 137 -23.41 40.58 -38.74
CA ILE A 137 -24.20 39.45 -39.26
C ILE A 137 -24.05 38.30 -38.29
N SER A 138 -25.13 37.97 -37.60
CA SER A 138 -25.12 36.95 -36.54
C SER A 138 -25.88 35.71 -36.98
N THR A 139 -25.31 34.52 -36.76
CA THR A 139 -25.99 33.24 -37.00
C THR A 139 -26.98 32.87 -35.87
N TYR A 140 -27.02 33.66 -34.80
CA TYR A 140 -27.99 33.58 -33.70
C TYR A 140 -28.23 34.99 -33.11
N PRO A 141 -29.29 35.23 -32.32
CA PRO A 141 -29.53 36.54 -31.70
C PRO A 141 -28.37 36.96 -30.77
N SER A 142 -27.77 38.14 -30.93
CA SER A 142 -26.67 38.58 -30.03
C SER A 142 -27.13 38.57 -28.57
N LEU A 143 -26.27 38.03 -27.71
CA LEU A 143 -26.49 37.89 -26.28
C LEU A 143 -26.21 39.21 -25.52
N PHE A 144 -25.57 40.17 -26.19
CA PHE A 144 -25.06 41.39 -25.55
C PHE A 144 -25.76 42.68 -25.99
N MET A 145 -26.17 42.77 -27.26
CA MET A 145 -26.80 43.98 -27.83
C MET A 145 -28.03 43.61 -28.65
N GLN A 146 -29.03 44.50 -28.69
CA GLN A 146 -30.21 44.35 -29.55
C GLN A 146 -30.09 45.18 -30.85
N THR A 147 -29.15 46.12 -30.90
CA THR A 147 -28.90 47.08 -31.99
C THR A 147 -27.64 46.72 -32.79
N GLY A 148 -27.47 47.29 -33.98
CA GLY A 148 -26.26 47.15 -34.81
C GLY A 148 -26.07 45.76 -35.45
N GLN A 149 -27.09 44.90 -35.45
CA GLN A 149 -26.98 43.54 -35.97
C GLN A 149 -28.21 43.12 -36.77
N VAL A 150 -28.04 42.09 -37.61
CA VAL A 150 -29.16 41.36 -38.24
C VAL A 150 -28.89 39.86 -38.19
N GLY A 151 -29.89 39.09 -37.75
CA GLY A 151 -29.84 37.63 -37.74
C GLY A 151 -29.94 37.03 -39.15
N VAL A 152 -29.08 36.08 -39.48
CA VAL A 152 -29.04 35.41 -40.80
C VAL A 152 -30.37 34.75 -41.15
N ASP A 153 -30.97 34.04 -40.21
CA ASP A 153 -32.26 33.38 -40.40
C ASP A 153 -33.42 34.36 -40.61
N ASP A 154 -33.39 35.50 -39.91
CA ASP A 154 -34.46 36.49 -39.95
C ASP A 154 -34.50 37.19 -41.30
N PHE A 155 -33.35 37.65 -41.81
CA PHE A 155 -33.32 38.29 -43.12
C PHE A 155 -33.40 37.29 -44.28
N TRP A 156 -32.99 36.03 -44.08
CA TRP A 156 -33.24 34.97 -45.06
C TRP A 156 -34.74 34.81 -45.33
N ARG A 157 -35.56 34.86 -44.26
CA ARG A 157 -37.02 34.77 -44.35
C ARG A 157 -37.66 36.08 -44.81
N ASN A 158 -37.08 37.22 -44.46
CA ASN A 158 -37.55 38.53 -44.88
C ASN A 158 -36.38 39.45 -45.26
N LYS A 159 -36.08 39.51 -46.57
CA LYS A 159 -34.98 40.29 -47.13
C LYS A 159 -35.04 41.79 -46.79
N ASP A 160 -36.23 42.34 -46.54
CA ASP A 160 -36.40 43.76 -46.25
C ASP A 160 -35.77 44.15 -44.92
N LEU A 161 -35.55 43.20 -44.00
CA LEU A 161 -34.84 43.44 -42.73
C LEU A 161 -33.39 43.87 -42.96
N LEU A 162 -32.66 43.20 -43.87
CA LEU A 162 -31.29 43.57 -44.21
C LEU A 162 -31.23 44.89 -44.99
N VAL A 163 -32.14 45.08 -45.96
CA VAL A 163 -32.22 46.32 -46.76
C VAL A 163 -32.53 47.52 -45.87
N ASN A 164 -33.48 47.39 -44.95
CA ASN A 164 -33.83 48.45 -44.02
C ASN A 164 -32.68 48.76 -43.05
N ALA A 165 -32.01 47.74 -42.50
CA ALA A 165 -30.88 47.95 -41.60
C ALA A 165 -29.71 48.70 -42.29
N VAL A 166 -29.40 48.34 -43.55
CA VAL A 166 -28.36 49.02 -44.34
C VAL A 166 -28.77 50.45 -44.68
N ASN A 167 -30.02 50.67 -45.08
CA ASN A 167 -30.53 52.01 -45.38
C ASN A 167 -30.60 52.92 -44.15
N GLN A 168 -30.91 52.35 -42.97
CA GLN A 168 -30.96 53.08 -41.70
C GLN A 168 -29.58 53.54 -41.23
N LEU A 169 -28.56 52.70 -41.38
CA LEU A 169 -27.18 53.08 -41.05
C LEU A 169 -26.65 54.18 -41.99
N GLY A 170 -27.01 54.12 -43.28
CA GLY A 170 -26.55 55.06 -44.29
C GLY A 170 -25.04 54.96 -44.57
N GLY A 171 -24.58 55.60 -45.65
CA GLY A 171 -23.17 55.54 -46.05
C GLY A 171 -22.72 54.16 -46.56
N ARG A 172 -21.41 53.89 -46.57
CA ARG A 172 -20.87 52.60 -47.02
C ARG A 172 -20.88 51.60 -45.86
N VAL A 173 -21.82 50.67 -45.90
CA VAL A 173 -21.96 49.63 -44.87
C VAL A 173 -21.02 48.45 -45.14
N VAL A 174 -20.35 47.98 -44.10
CA VAL A 174 -19.46 46.82 -44.12
C VAL A 174 -20.02 45.76 -43.16
N LEU A 175 -20.31 44.58 -43.70
CA LEU A 175 -20.79 43.43 -42.95
C LEU A 175 -19.65 42.79 -42.15
N VAL A 176 -19.91 42.46 -40.89
CA VAL A 176 -18.91 41.89 -39.96
C VAL A 176 -19.46 40.63 -39.30
N ASP A 177 -18.66 39.57 -39.30
CA ASP A 177 -18.82 38.32 -38.54
C ASP A 177 -17.43 37.91 -37.98
N GLU A 178 -17.34 36.73 -37.37
CA GLU A 178 -16.10 36.27 -36.71
C GLU A 178 -14.94 36.03 -37.70
N TYR A 179 -15.21 35.40 -38.86
CA TYR A 179 -14.18 34.93 -39.81
C TYR A 179 -14.25 35.52 -41.22
N GLY A 180 -15.19 36.43 -41.50
CA GLY A 180 -15.42 37.06 -42.79
C GLY A 180 -16.27 36.22 -43.76
N GLY A 181 -16.39 34.92 -43.52
CA GLY A 181 -16.90 33.97 -44.52
C GLY A 181 -18.42 34.03 -44.72
N ILE A 182 -19.20 34.23 -43.65
CA ILE A 182 -20.66 34.38 -43.76
C ILE A 182 -20.97 35.78 -44.27
N ALA A 183 -20.28 36.80 -43.74
CA ALA A 183 -20.39 38.17 -44.22
C ALA A 183 -20.10 38.30 -45.73
N ALA A 184 -19.08 37.59 -46.25
CA ALA A 184 -18.77 37.52 -47.67
C ALA A 184 -19.88 36.86 -48.50
N SER A 185 -20.42 35.76 -48.01
CA SER A 185 -21.51 35.04 -48.67
C SER A 185 -22.77 35.90 -48.78
N VAL A 186 -23.12 36.59 -47.68
CA VAL A 186 -24.26 37.49 -47.59
C VAL A 186 -24.06 38.73 -48.45
N ALA A 187 -22.87 39.34 -48.46
CA ALA A 187 -22.56 40.48 -49.32
C ALA A 187 -22.69 40.14 -50.81
N GLY A 188 -22.20 38.97 -51.21
CA GLY A 188 -22.33 38.48 -52.59
C GLY A 188 -23.78 38.15 -52.97
N ALA A 189 -24.55 37.56 -52.04
CA ALA A 189 -25.97 37.30 -52.26
C ALA A 189 -26.79 38.59 -52.31
N ALA A 190 -26.48 39.57 -51.47
CA ALA A 190 -27.16 40.86 -51.42
C ALA A 190 -26.95 41.67 -52.72
N LEU A 191 -25.74 41.66 -53.26
CA LEU A 191 -25.45 42.30 -54.55
C LEU A 191 -26.16 41.58 -55.71
N ARG A 192 -26.06 40.25 -55.79
CA ARG A 192 -26.66 39.46 -56.89
C ARG A 192 -28.18 39.47 -56.88
N ASN A 193 -28.79 39.33 -55.70
CA ASN A 193 -30.22 39.06 -55.59
C ASN A 193 -31.04 40.30 -55.19
N PHE A 194 -30.43 41.28 -54.51
CA PHE A 194 -31.13 42.46 -53.99
C PHE A 194 -30.59 43.78 -54.56
N GLY A 195 -29.51 43.75 -55.36
CA GLY A 195 -28.86 44.95 -55.89
C GLY A 195 -28.20 45.83 -54.81
N LEU A 196 -28.02 45.29 -53.60
CA LEU A 196 -27.50 46.02 -52.45
C LEU A 196 -25.97 45.88 -52.41
N ASN A 197 -25.25 46.97 -52.67
CA ASN A 197 -23.80 46.99 -52.69
C ASN A 197 -23.21 47.30 -51.30
N VAL A 198 -22.97 46.24 -50.52
CA VAL A 198 -22.32 46.30 -49.21
C VAL A 198 -20.91 45.70 -49.26
N GLY A 199 -20.01 46.20 -48.44
CA GLY A 199 -18.70 45.56 -48.23
C GLY A 199 -18.79 44.45 -47.17
N PHE A 200 -17.74 43.66 -47.02
CA PHE A 200 -17.56 42.78 -45.84
C PHE A 200 -16.11 42.83 -45.36
N LEU A 201 -15.91 42.62 -44.06
CA LEU A 201 -14.58 42.60 -43.46
C LEU A 201 -13.86 41.28 -43.81
N GLN A 202 -12.78 41.38 -44.58
CA GLN A 202 -11.98 40.23 -44.98
C GLN A 202 -11.34 39.58 -43.75
N GLY A 203 -11.60 38.28 -43.59
CA GLY A 203 -11.14 37.49 -42.44
C GLY A 203 -11.84 37.81 -41.12
N GLY A 204 -12.89 38.64 -41.14
CA GLY A 204 -13.74 38.95 -39.99
C GLY A 204 -13.02 39.63 -38.83
N THR A 205 -13.64 39.60 -37.66
CA THR A 205 -13.03 40.14 -36.43
C THR A 205 -11.76 39.41 -36.03
N ALA A 206 -11.58 38.15 -36.43
CA ALA A 206 -10.34 37.41 -36.19
C ALA A 206 -9.15 38.03 -36.95
N ALA A 207 -9.33 38.46 -38.21
CA ALA A 207 -8.30 39.18 -38.95
C ALA A 207 -8.05 40.59 -38.41
N LEU A 208 -9.10 41.24 -37.90
CA LEU A 208 -8.98 42.54 -37.25
C LEU A 208 -8.21 42.46 -35.92
N SER A 209 -8.43 41.40 -35.14
CA SER A 209 -7.66 41.08 -33.94
C SER A 209 -6.18 40.85 -34.28
N LYS A 210 -5.88 40.05 -35.30
CA LYS A 210 -4.50 39.86 -35.80
C LYS A 210 -3.85 41.17 -36.24
N PHE A 211 -4.62 42.06 -36.88
CA PHE A 211 -4.14 43.38 -37.26
C PHE A 211 -3.74 44.22 -36.03
N GLY A 212 -4.52 44.18 -34.94
CA GLY A 212 -4.16 44.85 -33.69
C GLY A 212 -2.81 44.40 -33.12
N TRP A 213 -2.51 43.10 -33.17
CA TRP A 213 -1.18 42.60 -32.79
C TRP A 213 -0.08 43.02 -33.75
N GLN A 214 -0.32 42.98 -35.07
CA GLN A 214 0.64 43.44 -36.07
C GLN A 214 1.05 44.90 -35.84
N GLN A 215 0.12 45.75 -35.41
CA GLN A 215 0.41 47.14 -35.05
C GLN A 215 1.33 47.24 -33.84
N ILE A 216 1.02 46.50 -32.76
CA ILE A 216 1.86 46.46 -31.55
C ILE A 216 3.26 45.91 -31.87
N ASP A 217 3.36 44.79 -32.58
CA ASP A 217 4.61 44.14 -32.95
C ASP A 217 5.49 45.03 -33.85
N SER A 218 4.85 45.87 -34.67
CA SER A 218 5.53 46.87 -35.50
C SER A 218 6.04 48.09 -34.71
N GLY A 219 5.73 48.16 -33.41
CA GLY A 219 6.15 49.24 -32.51
C GLY A 219 5.19 50.44 -32.48
N GLU A 220 3.98 50.32 -33.02
CA GLU A 220 2.96 51.36 -32.96
C GLU A 220 2.46 51.51 -31.51
N LYS A 221 2.43 52.74 -30.99
CA LYS A 221 1.92 52.98 -29.63
C LYS A 221 0.39 53.00 -29.67
N VAL A 222 -0.22 52.22 -28.79
CA VAL A 222 -1.67 52.28 -28.54
C VAL A 222 -1.97 53.58 -27.78
N ASP A 223 -2.91 54.37 -28.29
CA ASP A 223 -3.20 55.75 -27.84
C ASP A 223 -3.77 55.89 -26.40
N GLY A 224 -4.03 54.80 -25.68
CA GLY A 224 -4.56 54.79 -24.30
C GLY A 224 -3.49 54.66 -23.20
N SER A 225 -3.92 54.73 -21.93
CA SER A 225 -3.06 54.57 -20.75
C SER A 225 -3.03 53.11 -20.26
N LEU A 226 -1.86 52.47 -20.34
CA LEU A 226 -1.67 51.09 -19.88
C LEU A 226 -1.66 50.99 -18.34
N VAL A 227 -2.41 50.04 -17.79
CA VAL A 227 -2.38 49.61 -16.39
C VAL A 227 -1.88 48.17 -16.32
N THR A 228 -0.98 47.88 -15.38
CA THR A 228 -0.36 46.56 -15.28
C THR A 228 -1.33 45.51 -14.71
N VAL A 229 -1.11 44.24 -15.07
CA VAL A 229 -1.92 43.10 -14.59
C VAL A 229 -2.01 43.01 -13.05
N PRO A 230 -0.96 43.29 -12.26
CA PRO A 230 -1.10 43.29 -10.79
C PRO A 230 -1.91 44.47 -10.24
N GLU A 231 -2.01 45.57 -10.97
CA GLU A 231 -2.53 46.86 -10.46
C GLU A 231 -3.98 47.14 -10.87
N TYR A 232 -4.51 46.47 -11.91
CA TYR A 232 -5.82 46.84 -12.47
C TYR A 232 -6.98 46.69 -11.48
N LYS A 233 -6.98 45.66 -10.61
CA LYS A 233 -8.02 45.49 -9.59
C LYS A 233 -8.05 46.68 -8.61
N ASN A 234 -6.86 47.13 -8.20
CA ASN A 234 -6.71 48.27 -7.31
C ASN A 234 -7.15 49.56 -8.02
N TRP A 235 -6.77 49.74 -9.29
CA TRP A 235 -7.20 50.87 -10.10
C TRP A 235 -8.73 50.96 -10.20
N ILE A 236 -9.42 49.87 -10.54
CA ILE A 236 -10.90 49.83 -10.63
C ILE A 236 -11.54 50.19 -9.28
N SER A 237 -11.01 49.64 -8.19
CA SER A 237 -11.54 49.94 -6.84
C SER A 237 -11.38 51.43 -6.44
N GLN A 238 -10.34 52.09 -6.93
CA GLN A 238 -10.07 53.51 -6.66
C GLN A 238 -10.86 54.46 -7.59
N HIS A 239 -11.44 53.93 -8.67
CA HIS A 239 -12.20 54.69 -9.66
C HIS A 239 -13.61 54.12 -9.84
N PRO A 240 -14.47 54.15 -8.80
CA PRO A 240 -15.81 53.54 -8.84
C PRO A 240 -16.78 54.20 -9.84
N GLY A 241 -16.41 55.34 -10.43
CA GLY A 241 -17.17 56.02 -11.49
C GLY A 241 -16.66 55.75 -12.91
N ALA A 242 -15.60 54.95 -13.06
CA ALA A 242 -15.08 54.54 -14.37
C ALA A 242 -16.05 53.56 -15.03
N TYR A 243 -16.16 53.64 -16.36
CA TYR A 243 -16.95 52.70 -17.15
C TYR A 243 -16.08 51.51 -17.54
N VAL A 244 -16.35 50.34 -16.98
CA VAL A 244 -15.56 49.12 -17.21
C VAL A 244 -16.15 48.33 -18.37
N LEU A 245 -15.40 48.23 -19.46
CA LEU A 245 -15.77 47.52 -20.67
C LEU A 245 -14.97 46.21 -20.81
N GLY A 246 -15.66 45.09 -20.72
CA GLY A 246 -15.12 43.76 -20.99
C GLY A 246 -15.22 43.39 -22.48
N ILE A 247 -14.14 42.82 -23.04
CA ILE A 247 -14.11 42.26 -24.40
C ILE A 247 -13.99 40.74 -24.30
N THR A 248 -14.87 40.03 -25.00
CA THR A 248 -14.89 38.56 -25.10
C THR A 248 -15.24 38.12 -26.52
N THR A 249 -15.19 36.82 -26.81
CA THR A 249 -15.80 36.26 -28.02
C THR A 249 -17.17 35.66 -27.74
N ASP A 250 -17.95 35.58 -28.80
CA ASP A 250 -19.25 34.93 -28.85
C ASP A 250 -19.15 33.46 -28.36
N ARG A 251 -18.08 32.77 -28.75
CA ARG A 251 -17.75 31.40 -28.34
C ARG A 251 -17.36 31.30 -26.87
N GLU A 252 -16.48 32.17 -26.36
CA GLU A 252 -16.03 32.15 -24.96
C GLU A 252 -17.18 32.44 -24.01
N PHE A 253 -18.05 33.38 -24.35
CA PHE A 253 -19.24 33.65 -23.54
C PHE A 253 -20.20 32.46 -23.53
N VAL A 254 -20.43 31.84 -24.69
CA VAL A 254 -21.31 30.67 -24.80
C VAL A 254 -20.73 29.43 -24.13
N GLN A 255 -19.40 29.27 -24.10
CA GLN A 255 -18.74 28.11 -23.49
C GLN A 255 -18.54 28.28 -21.98
N ASP A 256 -18.24 29.51 -21.55
CA ASP A 256 -17.77 29.74 -20.18
C ASP A 256 -18.59 30.77 -19.38
N GLY A 257 -19.42 31.60 -20.02
CA GLY A 257 -20.39 32.49 -19.35
C GLY A 257 -19.79 33.75 -18.73
N TRP A 258 -18.55 34.09 -19.09
CA TRP A 258 -17.79 35.19 -18.49
C TRP A 258 -18.45 36.55 -18.71
N VAL A 259 -18.60 37.31 -17.64
CA VAL A 259 -19.05 38.71 -17.68
C VAL A 259 -18.06 39.53 -16.87
N PHE A 260 -17.74 40.72 -17.37
CA PHE A 260 -16.82 41.62 -16.73
C PHE A 260 -17.22 43.09 -16.88
N GLY A 261 -17.09 43.84 -15.79
CA GLY A 261 -17.34 45.26 -15.74
C GLY A 261 -18.81 45.64 -15.84
N ASP A 262 -19.06 46.90 -16.20
CA ASP A 262 -20.39 47.45 -16.41
C ASP A 262 -21.04 46.91 -17.68
N ARG A 263 -20.23 46.53 -18.67
CA ARG A 263 -20.69 45.92 -19.92
C ARG A 263 -19.64 44.99 -20.50
N THR A 264 -20.08 43.87 -21.07
CA THR A 264 -19.25 42.94 -21.83
C THR A 264 -19.77 42.84 -23.26
N LEU A 265 -18.88 42.90 -24.27
CA LEU A 265 -19.22 42.85 -25.70
C LEU A 265 -18.21 42.03 -26.50
N THR A 266 -18.61 41.55 -27.68
CA THR A 266 -17.65 41.06 -28.68
C THR A 266 -17.06 42.21 -29.50
N LEU A 267 -15.92 41.98 -30.15
CA LEU A 267 -15.34 42.98 -31.07
C LEU A 267 -16.33 43.36 -32.18
N ALA A 268 -17.13 42.40 -32.67
CA ALA A 268 -18.16 42.64 -33.67
C ALA A 268 -19.30 43.52 -33.14
N ASP A 269 -19.78 43.25 -31.92
CA ASP A 269 -20.82 44.07 -31.27
C ASP A 269 -20.30 45.48 -30.97
N PHE A 270 -19.02 45.61 -30.60
CA PHE A 270 -18.36 46.88 -30.36
C PHE A 270 -18.28 47.74 -31.63
N VAL A 271 -17.72 47.23 -32.73
CA VAL A 271 -17.57 48.03 -33.96
C VAL A 271 -18.91 48.37 -34.60
N ALA A 272 -19.90 47.48 -34.50
CA ALA A 272 -21.25 47.72 -35.03
C ALA A 272 -22.05 48.75 -34.22
N ASN A 273 -21.73 48.93 -32.94
CA ASN A 273 -22.38 49.89 -32.05
C ASN A 273 -21.42 50.98 -31.55
N TYR A 274 -20.35 51.24 -32.30
CA TYR A 274 -19.26 52.14 -31.91
C TYR A 274 -19.77 53.53 -31.51
N ASP A 275 -20.61 54.15 -32.35
CA ASP A 275 -21.15 55.49 -32.08
C ASP A 275 -22.02 55.53 -30.81
N GLU A 276 -22.79 54.46 -30.55
CA GLU A 276 -23.65 54.34 -29.37
C GLU A 276 -22.80 54.24 -28.09
N ILE A 277 -21.75 53.42 -28.13
CA ILE A 277 -20.85 53.18 -27.01
C ILE A 277 -20.05 54.45 -26.70
N VAL A 278 -19.52 55.14 -27.73
CA VAL A 278 -18.86 56.44 -27.57
C VAL A 278 -19.82 57.42 -26.93
N GLY A 279 -21.06 57.54 -27.42
CA GLY A 279 -22.07 58.47 -26.87
C GLY A 279 -22.45 58.20 -25.41
N GLN A 280 -22.52 56.93 -24.99
CA GLN A 280 -22.88 56.53 -23.63
C GLN A 280 -21.76 56.75 -22.59
N THR A 281 -20.53 56.92 -23.06
CA THR A 281 -19.32 56.94 -22.20
C THR A 281 -18.65 58.32 -22.13
N ILE A 282 -19.18 59.33 -22.83
CA ILE A 282 -18.69 60.71 -22.76
C ILE A 282 -18.63 61.22 -21.30
N GLY A 283 -17.46 61.73 -20.91
CA GLY A 283 -17.25 62.38 -19.61
C GLY A 283 -16.94 61.44 -18.44
N ARG A 284 -16.67 60.15 -18.69
CA ARG A 284 -16.18 59.19 -17.69
C ARG A 284 -14.90 58.51 -18.18
N PRO A 285 -13.92 58.22 -17.30
CA PRO A 285 -12.79 57.36 -17.65
C PRO A 285 -13.30 55.97 -18.04
N ILE A 286 -12.75 55.38 -19.10
CA ILE A 286 -13.11 54.06 -19.58
C ILE A 286 -11.99 53.08 -19.25
N PHE A 287 -12.34 51.92 -18.71
CA PHE A 287 -11.39 50.84 -18.44
C PHE A 287 -11.67 49.63 -19.33
N VAL A 288 -10.77 49.31 -20.26
CA VAL A 288 -10.93 48.21 -21.22
C VAL A 288 -10.15 46.98 -20.76
N VAL A 289 -10.82 45.82 -20.71
CA VAL A 289 -10.20 44.53 -20.34
C VAL A 289 -10.68 43.44 -21.29
N GLY A 290 -9.73 42.74 -21.93
CA GLY A 290 -10.01 41.56 -22.76
C GLY A 290 -9.78 40.24 -22.01
N PHE A 291 -10.63 39.24 -22.24
CA PHE A 291 -10.56 37.91 -21.61
C PHE A 291 -10.14 36.80 -22.58
N GLU A 292 -8.85 36.43 -22.52
CA GLU A 292 -8.19 35.14 -22.86
C GLU A 292 -8.09 34.55 -24.31
N THR A 293 -7.01 33.77 -24.47
CA THR A 293 -6.61 32.68 -25.40
C THR A 293 -6.56 32.80 -26.95
N ASN A 294 -7.49 33.43 -27.69
CA ASN A 294 -7.40 33.38 -29.18
C ASN A 294 -7.52 34.73 -29.93
N ASP A 295 -8.12 35.77 -29.33
CA ASP A 295 -8.35 37.08 -29.99
C ASP A 295 -7.88 38.27 -29.13
N THR A 296 -6.72 38.14 -28.48
CA THR A 296 -6.15 39.17 -27.59
C THR A 296 -5.83 40.51 -28.27
N GLY A 297 -5.77 40.54 -29.61
CA GLY A 297 -5.60 41.76 -30.40
C GLY A 297 -6.85 42.62 -30.55
N ALA A 298 -7.99 42.25 -29.95
CA ALA A 298 -9.20 43.08 -29.91
C ALA A 298 -9.09 44.28 -28.94
N THR A 299 -8.32 44.15 -27.86
CA THR A 299 -8.05 45.22 -26.89
C THR A 299 -7.40 46.44 -27.53
N PRO A 300 -6.26 46.34 -28.25
CA PRO A 300 -5.64 47.50 -28.88
C PRO A 300 -6.54 48.18 -29.94
N ILE A 301 -7.34 47.40 -30.67
CA ILE A 301 -8.31 47.94 -31.65
C ILE A 301 -9.37 48.79 -30.95
N THR A 302 -9.99 48.25 -29.90
CA THR A 302 -11.01 48.95 -29.10
C THR A 302 -10.43 50.22 -28.47
N VAL A 303 -9.24 50.13 -27.87
CA VAL A 303 -8.57 51.26 -27.22
C VAL A 303 -8.23 52.35 -28.23
N SER A 304 -7.68 52.00 -29.40
CA SER A 304 -7.33 52.98 -30.43
C SER A 304 -8.58 53.71 -30.94
N LEU A 305 -9.66 53.00 -31.22
CA LEU A 305 -10.92 53.61 -31.67
C LEU A 305 -11.54 54.53 -30.61
N LEU A 306 -11.56 54.14 -29.33
CA LEU A 306 -12.10 54.98 -28.26
C LEU A 306 -11.22 56.20 -27.97
N ALA A 307 -9.89 56.04 -27.96
CA ALA A 307 -8.95 57.13 -27.74
C ALA A 307 -9.00 58.17 -28.87
N LYS A 308 -9.09 57.73 -30.14
CA LYS A 308 -9.25 58.61 -31.31
C LYS A 308 -10.60 59.35 -31.34
N ALA A 309 -11.62 58.82 -30.68
CA ALA A 309 -12.88 59.55 -30.42
C ALA A 309 -12.76 60.63 -29.32
N GLY A 310 -11.58 60.77 -28.69
CA GLY A 310 -11.30 61.77 -27.65
C GLY A 310 -11.70 61.33 -26.23
N LEU A 311 -11.87 60.03 -25.99
CA LEU A 311 -12.20 59.50 -24.65
C LEU A 311 -10.94 59.22 -23.83
N ASP A 312 -11.06 59.33 -22.50
CA ASP A 312 -10.00 58.98 -21.56
C ASP A 312 -10.01 57.47 -21.30
N VAL A 313 -9.10 56.75 -21.97
CA VAL A 313 -9.09 55.28 -22.01
C VAL A 313 -7.89 54.72 -21.24
N HIS A 314 -8.19 53.88 -20.27
CA HIS A 314 -7.25 53.04 -19.55
C HIS A 314 -7.48 51.58 -19.93
N TYR A 315 -6.42 50.77 -19.97
CA TYR A 315 -6.55 49.38 -20.37
C TYR A 315 -5.48 48.48 -19.78
N VAL A 316 -5.76 47.17 -19.76
CA VAL A 316 -4.76 46.13 -19.47
C VAL A 316 -4.41 45.42 -20.77
N MET A 317 -3.12 45.31 -21.07
CA MET A 317 -2.63 44.47 -22.16
C MET A 317 -2.24 43.08 -21.61
N PRO A 318 -2.84 41.98 -22.09
CA PRO A 318 -2.32 40.64 -21.83
C PRO A 318 -1.05 40.38 -22.68
N ASP A 319 -0.08 39.61 -22.17
CA ASP A 319 1.06 39.12 -22.98
C ASP A 319 0.61 38.03 -23.99
N HIS A 320 1.45 37.72 -24.98
CA HIS A 320 1.19 36.63 -25.95
C HIS A 320 1.03 35.25 -25.27
N ASP A 321 1.80 35.01 -24.21
CA ASP A 321 1.80 33.77 -23.42
C ASP A 321 1.01 33.91 -22.10
N GLU A 322 0.67 35.14 -21.73
CA GLU A 322 -0.11 35.43 -20.53
C GLU A 322 -1.59 35.33 -20.90
N ILE A 323 -2.09 34.10 -20.80
CA ILE A 323 -3.46 33.91 -20.32
C ILE A 323 -3.50 34.68 -19.00
N LEU A 324 -4.14 35.85 -18.97
CA LEU A 324 -4.51 36.51 -17.73
C LEU A 324 -5.25 35.46 -16.90
N ILE A 325 -4.55 34.70 -16.04
CA ILE A 325 -5.10 33.56 -15.29
C ILE A 325 -6.28 34.13 -14.55
N LYS A 326 -7.49 33.93 -15.10
CA LYS A 326 -8.77 34.50 -14.66
C LYS A 326 -8.81 34.48 -13.14
N PRO A 327 -8.40 35.57 -12.45
CA PRO A 327 -8.48 35.55 -11.01
C PRO A 327 -9.98 35.67 -10.72
N ALA A 328 -10.47 34.89 -9.75
CA ALA A 328 -11.83 35.05 -9.26
C ALA A 328 -12.12 36.55 -9.07
N TYR A 329 -13.08 37.05 -9.85
CA TYR A 329 -13.59 38.41 -9.71
C TYR A 329 -14.52 38.54 -8.50
N TYR A 330 -14.76 37.42 -7.83
CA TYR A 330 -15.35 37.41 -6.52
C TYR A 330 -14.28 37.43 -5.43
N ASP A 331 -14.52 38.22 -4.39
CA ASP A 331 -13.75 38.12 -3.14
C ASP A 331 -14.04 36.77 -2.48
N ALA A 332 -13.05 36.09 -1.88
CA ALA A 332 -13.33 34.83 -1.18
C ALA A 332 -14.37 35.05 -0.06
N TYR A 333 -15.43 34.24 -0.04
CA TYR A 333 -16.54 34.33 0.91
C TYR A 333 -16.92 32.94 1.42
N PRO A 334 -17.62 32.83 2.57
CA PRO A 334 -18.00 31.53 3.13
C PRO A 334 -18.77 30.67 2.11
N ASN A 335 -18.34 29.42 1.93
CA ASN A 335 -18.92 28.44 0.99
C ASN A 335 -18.78 28.79 -0.51
N ASP A 336 -17.86 29.67 -0.90
CA ASP A 336 -17.53 29.96 -2.31
C ASP A 336 -17.10 28.71 -3.11
N THR A 337 -16.35 27.82 -2.46
CA THR A 337 -15.82 26.57 -3.02
C THR A 337 -16.73 25.36 -2.77
N ARG A 338 -17.83 25.55 -2.03
CA ARG A 338 -18.72 24.45 -1.65
C ARG A 338 -19.62 24.04 -2.81
N THR A 339 -19.47 22.78 -3.21
CA THR A 339 -20.39 22.04 -4.09
C THR A 339 -21.33 21.20 -3.22
N VAL A 340 -22.58 21.07 -3.65
CA VAL A 340 -23.61 20.24 -3.01
C VAL A 340 -23.88 19.05 -3.94
N SER A 341 -23.84 17.84 -3.39
CA SER A 341 -24.13 16.60 -4.13
C SER A 341 -25.65 16.39 -4.28
N VAL A 342 -26.07 15.43 -5.12
CA VAL A 342 -27.49 15.06 -5.27
C VAL A 342 -28.03 14.54 -3.94
N GLU A 343 -27.29 13.66 -3.28
CA GLU A 343 -27.68 13.08 -2.00
C GLU A 343 -27.78 14.13 -0.89
N ASP A 344 -26.84 15.08 -0.83
CA ASP A 344 -26.90 16.15 0.19
C ASP A 344 -28.03 17.15 -0.11
N ALA A 345 -28.33 17.41 -1.39
CA ALA A 345 -29.46 18.21 -1.80
C ALA A 345 -30.78 17.56 -1.37
N GLU A 346 -30.96 16.27 -1.63
CA GLU A 346 -32.15 15.52 -1.23
C GLU A 346 -32.33 15.49 0.29
N ARG A 347 -31.26 15.20 1.04
CA ARG A 347 -31.34 14.99 2.49
C ARG A 347 -31.50 16.28 3.29
N TYR A 348 -30.77 17.32 2.92
CA TYR A 348 -30.54 18.46 3.80
C TYR A 348 -31.01 19.79 3.21
N VAL A 349 -31.21 19.88 1.89
CA VAL A 349 -31.52 21.14 1.21
C VAL A 349 -32.99 21.20 0.77
N LEU A 350 -33.49 20.16 0.08
CA LEU A 350 -34.85 20.15 -0.47
C LEU A 350 -35.93 20.24 0.61
N HIS A 351 -35.69 19.61 1.77
CA HIS A 351 -36.61 19.58 2.92
C HIS A 351 -36.61 20.86 3.78
N ARG A 352 -35.80 21.86 3.43
CA ARG A 352 -35.69 23.11 4.20
C ARG A 352 -36.50 24.26 3.58
N ASP A 353 -37.52 24.71 4.29
CA ASP A 353 -38.41 25.79 3.83
C ASP A 353 -37.76 27.19 3.86
N ASP A 354 -36.61 27.32 4.52
CA ASP A 354 -35.81 28.55 4.58
C ASP A 354 -34.79 28.68 3.44
N VAL A 355 -34.64 27.65 2.60
CA VAL A 355 -33.69 27.63 1.48
C VAL A 355 -34.37 27.99 0.16
N GLU A 356 -33.77 28.91 -0.59
CA GLU A 356 -34.20 29.36 -1.90
C GLU A 356 -33.13 29.10 -2.98
N PHE A 357 -33.59 28.78 -4.19
CA PHE A 357 -32.81 28.26 -5.30
C PHE A 357 -32.69 29.31 -6.40
N LEU A 358 -31.44 29.62 -6.77
CA LEU A 358 -31.13 30.60 -7.81
C LEU A 358 -30.77 29.91 -9.13
N ASP A 359 -31.48 30.25 -10.19
CA ASP A 359 -31.29 29.72 -11.54
C ASP A 359 -30.91 30.83 -12.54
N PHE A 360 -29.79 30.63 -13.24
CA PHE A 360 -29.25 31.56 -14.22
C PHE A 360 -29.26 31.03 -15.66
N SER A 361 -29.97 29.94 -15.93
CA SER A 361 -30.16 29.41 -17.28
C SER A 361 -30.90 30.42 -18.18
N GLU A 362 -30.86 30.27 -19.51
CA GLU A 362 -31.55 31.22 -20.41
C GLU A 362 -33.08 31.06 -20.37
N ARG A 363 -33.56 29.84 -20.12
CA ARG A 363 -34.99 29.54 -19.95
C ARG A 363 -35.18 28.98 -18.56
N PRO A 364 -36.27 29.34 -17.87
CA PRO A 364 -36.52 28.81 -16.54
C PRO A 364 -36.60 27.29 -16.59
N TRP A 365 -35.90 26.64 -15.68
CA TRP A 365 -35.92 25.20 -15.55
C TRP A 365 -37.36 24.72 -15.25
N PRO A 366 -38.02 23.99 -16.16
CA PRO A 366 -39.45 23.71 -16.06
C PRO A 366 -39.85 23.01 -14.75
N ILE A 367 -39.01 22.07 -14.28
CA ILE A 367 -39.26 21.35 -13.03
C ILE A 367 -39.04 22.27 -11.82
N GLY A 368 -38.07 23.18 -11.85
CA GLY A 368 -37.86 24.15 -10.77
C GLY A 368 -39.08 25.07 -10.56
N VAL A 369 -39.73 25.49 -11.65
CA VAL A 369 -40.95 26.30 -11.60
C VAL A 369 -42.10 25.59 -10.89
N ASP A 370 -42.23 24.28 -11.10
CA ASP A 370 -43.34 23.48 -10.56
C ASP A 370 -43.02 22.85 -9.19
N PHE A 371 -41.85 22.25 -9.03
CA PHE A 371 -41.42 21.50 -7.84
C PHE A 371 -40.90 22.40 -6.71
N LEU A 372 -40.18 23.48 -7.05
CA LEU A 372 -39.61 24.43 -6.09
C LEU A 372 -40.43 25.72 -5.98
N LYS A 373 -41.72 25.65 -6.36
CA LYS A 373 -42.63 26.79 -6.44
C LYS A 373 -42.61 27.63 -5.16
N GLY A 374 -42.32 28.93 -5.32
CA GLY A 374 -42.22 29.89 -4.20
C GLY A 374 -40.86 29.95 -3.51
N ARG A 375 -39.92 29.06 -3.87
CA ARG A 375 -38.50 29.07 -3.42
C ARG A 375 -37.52 29.13 -4.61
N TYR A 376 -38.02 29.32 -5.82
CA TYR A 376 -37.24 29.28 -7.06
C TYR A 376 -37.20 30.66 -7.72
N HIS A 377 -36.00 31.17 -7.97
CA HIS A 377 -35.75 32.50 -8.51
C HIS A 377 -34.91 32.38 -9.77
N HIS A 378 -35.45 32.88 -10.88
CA HIS A 378 -34.82 32.79 -12.19
C HIS A 378 -34.41 34.17 -12.71
N LEU A 379 -33.16 34.29 -13.15
CA LEU A 379 -32.65 35.43 -13.90
C LEU A 379 -32.02 34.92 -15.19
N PRO A 380 -32.61 35.21 -16.36
CA PRO A 380 -32.08 34.73 -17.64
C PRO A 380 -30.62 35.17 -17.87
N MET A 381 -29.83 34.29 -18.47
CA MET A 381 -28.43 34.55 -18.79
C MET A 381 -28.24 35.82 -19.63
N SER A 382 -29.13 36.06 -20.60
CA SER A 382 -29.14 37.26 -21.43
C SER A 382 -29.38 38.56 -20.63
N GLU A 383 -30.04 38.47 -19.47
CA GLU A 383 -30.24 39.61 -18.56
C GLU A 383 -29.05 39.80 -17.60
N VAL A 384 -28.36 38.71 -17.22
CA VAL A 384 -27.07 38.77 -16.52
C VAL A 384 -26.04 39.51 -17.39
N ALA A 385 -25.96 39.18 -18.68
CA ALA A 385 -25.06 39.84 -19.63
C ALA A 385 -25.32 41.34 -19.80
N LYS A 386 -26.58 41.77 -19.62
CA LYS A 386 -27.00 43.19 -19.63
C LYS A 386 -26.78 43.91 -18.30
N GLY A 387 -26.09 43.28 -17.33
CA GLY A 387 -25.75 43.88 -16.05
C GLY A 387 -26.86 43.81 -14.98
N LYS A 388 -27.89 42.97 -15.14
CA LYS A 388 -29.03 42.91 -14.19
C LYS A 388 -28.81 42.04 -12.95
N LEU A 389 -27.64 41.42 -12.80
CA LEU A 389 -27.35 40.52 -11.66
C LEU A 389 -27.39 41.24 -10.31
N ALA A 390 -26.70 42.38 -10.18
CA ALA A 390 -26.67 43.16 -8.95
C ALA A 390 -28.06 43.64 -8.50
N PRO A 391 -28.89 44.27 -9.36
CA PRO A 391 -30.24 44.66 -8.97
C PRO A 391 -31.18 43.47 -8.69
N PHE A 392 -30.98 42.33 -9.36
CA PHE A 392 -31.72 41.09 -9.05
C PHE A 392 -31.41 40.59 -7.63
N VAL A 393 -30.12 40.43 -7.30
CA VAL A 393 -29.70 39.98 -5.96
C VAL A 393 -30.16 40.97 -4.89
N ALA A 394 -30.10 42.28 -5.16
CA ALA A 394 -30.58 43.32 -4.25
C ALA A 394 -32.04 43.12 -3.81
N GLY A 395 -32.89 42.59 -4.70
CA GLY A 395 -34.31 42.33 -4.46
C GLY A 395 -34.65 41.03 -3.72
N LEU A 396 -33.67 40.18 -3.42
CA LEU A 396 -33.85 38.92 -2.68
C LEU A 396 -34.05 39.15 -1.17
N ASP A 397 -34.83 38.28 -0.51
CA ASP A 397 -35.12 38.35 0.93
C ASP A 397 -33.86 38.05 1.76
N PRO A 398 -33.38 38.98 2.61
CA PRO A 398 -32.16 38.80 3.39
C PRO A 398 -32.30 37.81 4.57
N SER A 399 -33.53 37.39 4.92
CA SER A 399 -33.78 36.42 5.99
C SER A 399 -33.67 34.95 5.54
N LYS A 400 -33.53 34.72 4.24
CA LYS A 400 -33.47 33.40 3.60
C LYS A 400 -32.04 32.93 3.38
N VAL A 401 -31.90 31.65 3.10
CA VAL A 401 -30.62 31.00 2.79
C VAL A 401 -30.62 30.62 1.31
N TYR A 402 -29.58 30.95 0.56
CA TYR A 402 -29.57 30.72 -0.89
C TYR A 402 -28.60 29.62 -1.33
N ILE A 403 -28.99 28.90 -2.37
CA ILE A 403 -28.16 27.92 -3.09
C ILE A 403 -28.26 28.19 -4.61
N GLY A 404 -27.13 28.09 -5.31
CA GLY A 404 -27.09 28.25 -6.77
C GLY A 404 -27.29 26.94 -7.51
N LEU A 405 -28.17 26.92 -8.52
CA LEU A 405 -28.32 25.80 -9.44
C LEU A 405 -27.29 25.93 -10.58
N ALA A 406 -26.41 24.95 -10.68
CA ALA A 406 -25.37 24.88 -11.69
C ALA A 406 -25.69 23.74 -12.67
N PHE A 407 -26.26 24.08 -13.82
CA PHE A 407 -26.55 23.14 -14.91
C PHE A 407 -25.37 22.99 -15.87
N ASP A 408 -24.53 24.02 -15.93
CA ASP A 408 -23.36 24.11 -16.79
C ASP A 408 -22.33 25.09 -16.18
N ARG A 409 -21.20 25.24 -16.85
CA ARG A 409 -20.12 26.14 -16.43
C ARG A 409 -20.56 27.59 -16.24
N ARG A 410 -21.55 28.06 -17.02
CA ARG A 410 -22.01 29.46 -17.05
C ARG A 410 -22.89 29.78 -15.86
N THR A 411 -23.91 28.95 -15.64
CA THR A 411 -24.83 29.04 -14.49
C THR A 411 -24.09 28.85 -13.18
N ALA A 412 -23.07 27.99 -13.15
CA ALA A 412 -22.16 27.83 -12.01
C ALA A 412 -21.34 29.08 -11.70
N TYR A 413 -20.92 29.84 -12.72
CA TYR A 413 -20.20 31.09 -12.57
C TYR A 413 -21.11 32.23 -12.09
N HIS A 414 -22.30 32.37 -12.66
CA HIS A 414 -23.27 33.39 -12.21
C HIS A 414 -23.76 33.14 -10.79
N ALA A 415 -23.91 31.87 -10.39
CA ALA A 415 -24.18 31.50 -9.00
C ALA A 415 -23.07 31.91 -8.02
N LEU A 416 -21.79 31.86 -8.43
CA LEU A 416 -20.69 32.37 -7.60
C LEU A 416 -20.79 33.88 -7.41
N LEU A 417 -21.00 34.64 -8.48
CA LEU A 417 -21.15 36.09 -8.41
C LEU A 417 -22.35 36.49 -7.54
N ALA A 418 -23.46 35.75 -7.63
CA ALA A 418 -24.61 35.96 -6.75
C ALA A 418 -24.26 35.66 -5.28
N GLY A 419 -23.56 34.56 -5.00
CA GLY A 419 -23.12 34.18 -3.66
C GLY A 419 -22.20 35.22 -3.01
N GLU A 420 -21.33 35.85 -3.80
CA GLU A 420 -20.51 36.97 -3.34
C GLU A 420 -21.35 38.18 -2.93
N LEU A 421 -22.26 38.63 -3.80
CA LEU A 421 -23.12 39.79 -3.57
C LEU A 421 -24.05 39.57 -2.36
N LEU A 422 -24.53 38.34 -2.17
CA LEU A 422 -25.30 37.93 -0.99
C LEU A 422 -24.45 37.94 0.27
N SER A 423 -23.25 37.37 0.22
CA SER A 423 -22.32 37.31 1.35
C SER A 423 -21.87 38.70 1.80
N LYS A 424 -21.61 39.63 0.86
CA LYS A 424 -21.31 41.05 1.14
C LYS A 424 -22.44 41.78 1.88
N ARG A 425 -23.67 41.29 1.76
CA ARG A 425 -24.86 41.80 2.47
C ARG A 425 -25.18 41.03 3.75
N GLY A 426 -24.36 40.04 4.12
CA GLY A 426 -24.56 39.20 5.30
C GLY A 426 -25.64 38.12 5.12
N VAL A 427 -26.05 37.83 3.89
CA VAL A 427 -27.07 36.81 3.60
C VAL A 427 -26.40 35.43 3.46
N PRO A 428 -26.88 34.38 4.16
CA PRO A 428 -26.24 33.06 4.14
C PRO A 428 -26.26 32.38 2.75
N TRP A 429 -25.10 31.85 2.36
CA TRP A 429 -24.89 31.12 1.12
C TRP A 429 -24.51 29.65 1.40
N LEU A 430 -25.19 28.69 0.78
CA LEU A 430 -24.94 27.25 0.99
C LEU A 430 -23.92 26.63 0.04
N GLY A 431 -23.63 27.28 -1.09
CA GLY A 431 -22.81 26.69 -2.15
C GLY A 431 -23.60 26.51 -3.45
N ARG A 432 -23.10 25.64 -4.32
CA ARG A 432 -23.68 25.37 -5.65
C ARG A 432 -24.06 23.91 -5.80
N PHE A 433 -25.26 23.66 -6.34
CA PHE A 433 -25.74 22.34 -6.68
C PHE A 433 -25.42 22.04 -8.16
N THR A 434 -24.37 21.23 -8.39
CA THR A 434 -23.74 21.02 -9.71
C THR A 434 -24.36 19.92 -10.56
N GLU A 435 -25.30 19.16 -10.00
CA GLU A 435 -26.07 18.13 -10.70
C GLU A 435 -27.57 18.48 -10.73
N ALA A 436 -27.91 19.76 -10.86
CA ALA A 436 -29.31 20.18 -10.88
C ALA A 436 -30.17 19.47 -11.95
N ALA A 437 -29.55 19.04 -13.06
CA ALA A 437 -30.20 18.26 -14.10
C ALA A 437 -30.55 16.82 -13.70
N SER A 438 -29.85 16.19 -12.73
CA SER A 438 -30.12 14.81 -12.32
C SER A 438 -31.45 14.67 -11.56
N LEU A 439 -31.99 15.78 -11.02
CA LEU A 439 -33.37 15.86 -10.52
C LEU A 439 -34.44 15.68 -11.61
N THR A 440 -34.06 15.59 -12.90
CA THR A 440 -34.98 15.42 -14.05
C THR A 440 -34.97 14.02 -14.68
N GLU A 441 -33.99 13.17 -14.39
CA GLU A 441 -34.00 11.80 -14.92
C GLU A 441 -35.09 10.99 -14.20
N PRO A 442 -35.81 10.07 -14.89
CA PRO A 442 -36.77 9.22 -14.22
C PRO A 442 -36.01 8.45 -13.15
N PHE A 443 -36.22 8.84 -11.89
CA PHE A 443 -35.70 8.14 -10.73
C PHE A 443 -35.84 6.64 -11.00
N LEU A 444 -34.72 5.92 -10.98
CA LEU A 444 -34.76 4.53 -10.54
C LEU A 444 -35.63 4.56 -9.29
N THR A 445 -36.81 3.94 -9.38
CA THR A 445 -37.78 3.97 -8.29
C THR A 445 -37.06 3.59 -7.00
N VAL A 446 -37.45 4.16 -5.86
CA VAL A 446 -36.80 3.94 -4.54
C VAL A 446 -36.53 2.45 -4.22
N ASP A 447 -37.21 1.53 -4.90
CA ASP A 447 -36.97 0.08 -4.84
C ASP A 447 -35.66 -0.42 -5.53
N ASP A 448 -35.10 0.32 -6.49
CA ASP A 448 -33.86 -0.03 -7.22
C ASP A 448 -32.58 0.51 -6.56
N LEU A 449 -32.70 1.56 -5.72
CA LEU A 449 -31.64 2.07 -4.83
C LEU A 449 -31.76 1.49 -3.39
N ASN A 450 -32.75 0.62 -3.16
CA ASN A 450 -32.99 -0.08 -1.89
C ASN A 450 -32.28 -1.44 -1.85
N THR A 451 -31.00 -1.48 -2.17
CA THR A 451 -30.23 -2.64 -1.72
C THR A 451 -30.12 -2.57 -0.20
N ASP A 452 -30.30 -3.70 0.50
CA ASP A 452 -30.16 -3.77 1.97
C ASP A 452 -28.82 -3.16 2.44
N ASP A 453 -27.77 -3.26 1.60
CA ASP A 453 -26.45 -2.70 1.83
C ASP A 453 -26.44 -1.16 1.78
N GLU A 454 -27.22 -0.54 0.90
CA GLU A 454 -27.32 0.92 0.73
C GLU A 454 -28.22 1.56 1.81
N GLN A 455 -29.34 0.92 2.15
CA GLN A 455 -30.13 1.31 3.34
C GLN A 455 -29.31 1.21 4.62
N THR A 456 -28.51 0.15 4.76
CA THR A 456 -27.64 -0.04 5.93
C THR A 456 -26.55 1.03 5.97
N ALA A 457 -25.92 1.35 4.83
CA ALA A 457 -24.91 2.42 4.76
C ALA A 457 -25.50 3.79 5.11
N TYR A 458 -26.71 4.10 4.64
CA TYR A 458 -27.38 5.36 4.94
C TYR A 458 -27.88 5.46 6.37
N ALA A 459 -28.47 4.41 6.93
CA ALA A 459 -28.85 4.37 8.33
C ALA A 459 -27.64 4.52 9.25
N VAL A 460 -26.49 3.94 8.88
CA VAL A 460 -25.22 4.10 9.62
C VAL A 460 -24.67 5.53 9.51
N ARG A 461 -24.78 6.19 8.35
CA ARG A 461 -24.37 7.60 8.16
C ARG A 461 -25.24 8.58 8.95
N GLU A 462 -26.56 8.44 8.87
CA GLU A 462 -27.51 9.27 9.59
C GLU A 462 -27.35 9.11 11.11
N LEU A 463 -27.21 7.86 11.58
CA LEU A 463 -26.90 7.57 12.97
C LEU A 463 -25.54 8.17 13.39
N GLY A 464 -24.52 8.09 12.54
CA GLY A 464 -23.20 8.66 12.79
C GLY A 464 -23.20 10.19 12.90
N GLY A 465 -23.88 10.88 11.98
CA GLY A 465 -24.08 12.33 12.00
C GLY A 465 -24.89 12.80 13.21
N ALA A 466 -25.96 12.09 13.56
CA ALA A 466 -26.76 12.37 14.74
C ALA A 466 -26.00 12.17 16.06
N ILE A 467 -25.21 11.08 16.16
CA ILE A 467 -24.33 10.83 17.32
C ILE A 467 -23.26 11.92 17.42
N GLY A 468 -22.62 12.28 16.30
CA GLY A 468 -21.62 13.34 16.27
C GLY A 468 -22.20 14.70 16.66
N TYR A 469 -23.39 15.05 16.17
CA TYR A 469 -24.10 16.27 16.53
C TYR A 469 -24.53 16.27 18.00
N TRP A 470 -24.96 15.14 18.54
CA TRP A 470 -25.27 15.04 19.97
C TRP A 470 -24.04 15.33 20.84
N MET A 471 -22.85 14.88 20.43
CA MET A 471 -21.61 15.12 21.16
C MET A 471 -21.02 16.53 20.97
N LEU A 472 -21.13 17.11 19.77
CA LEU A 472 -20.54 18.42 19.44
C LEU A 472 -21.52 19.59 19.60
N GLY A 473 -22.82 19.38 19.38
CA GLY A 473 -23.87 20.40 19.35
C GLY A 473 -24.25 20.98 20.71
N HIS A 474 -23.80 20.36 21.82
CA HIS A 474 -24.05 20.82 23.19
C HIS A 474 -22.93 21.72 23.75
N GLY A 475 -21.96 22.11 22.91
CA GLY A 475 -20.94 23.13 23.22
C GLY A 475 -19.52 22.60 23.43
N LEU A 476 -18.58 23.55 23.53
CA LEU A 476 -17.12 23.33 23.55
C LEU A 476 -16.63 22.35 24.63
N VAL A 477 -17.24 22.35 25.82
CA VAL A 477 -16.79 21.54 26.96
C VAL A 477 -16.97 20.05 26.68
N LEU A 478 -18.12 19.66 26.12
CA LEU A 478 -18.40 18.27 25.75
C LEU A 478 -17.53 17.80 24.59
N ALA A 479 -17.23 18.68 23.63
CA ALA A 479 -16.31 18.39 22.54
C ALA A 479 -14.86 18.10 23.05
N ILE A 480 -14.39 18.87 24.04
CA ILE A 480 -13.09 18.65 24.68
C ILE A 480 -13.07 17.32 25.46
N ILE A 481 -14.12 17.05 26.26
CA ILE A 481 -14.26 15.79 27.00
C ILE A 481 -14.28 14.60 26.04
N TYR A 482 -15.00 14.72 24.94
CA TYR A 482 -15.05 13.70 23.90
C TYR A 482 -13.68 13.44 23.27
N GLY A 483 -12.92 14.50 22.95
CA GLY A 483 -11.54 14.37 22.44
C GLY A 483 -10.59 13.69 23.43
N ILE A 484 -10.71 13.97 24.74
CA ILE A 484 -9.88 13.30 25.76
C ILE A 484 -10.28 11.83 25.92
N ILE A 485 -11.58 11.53 26.00
CA ILE A 485 -12.09 10.16 26.18
C ILE A 485 -11.71 9.27 25.01
N THR A 486 -11.73 9.80 23.79
CA THR A 486 -11.35 9.05 22.58
C THR A 486 -9.85 8.73 22.54
N ALA A 487 -9.00 9.57 23.15
CA ALA A 487 -7.56 9.30 23.30
C ALA A 487 -7.20 8.35 24.47
N LEU A 488 -8.01 8.29 25.55
CA LEU A 488 -7.75 7.46 26.74
C LEU A 488 -7.49 5.96 26.47
N PRO A 489 -8.21 5.28 25.54
CA PRO A 489 -7.93 3.91 25.16
C PRO A 489 -6.47 3.70 24.70
N GLY A 490 -5.80 4.72 24.16
CA GLY A 490 -4.37 4.70 23.83
C GLY A 490 -3.46 4.48 25.05
N ILE A 491 -3.85 4.90 26.26
CA ILE A 491 -3.08 4.64 27.50
C ILE A 491 -3.11 3.15 27.85
N ALA A 492 -4.19 2.46 27.46
CA ALA A 492 -4.30 1.02 27.65
C ALA A 492 -3.33 0.23 26.75
N ILE A 493 -2.38 0.83 26.02
CA ILE A 493 -1.29 0.12 25.31
C ILE A 493 -0.25 -0.42 26.33
N ARG A 494 -0.66 -1.31 27.25
CA ARG A 494 0.27 -2.18 27.97
C ARG A 494 0.60 -3.42 27.13
N ARG A 495 1.91 -3.70 27.00
CA ARG A 495 2.52 -4.83 26.28
C ARG A 495 1.59 -6.05 26.06
N ARG A 496 1.55 -6.49 24.80
CA ARG A 496 0.87 -7.70 24.28
C ARG A 496 -0.65 -7.63 24.16
N ARG A 497 -1.13 -7.18 22.99
CA ARG A 497 -2.04 -7.92 22.08
C ARG A 497 -2.34 -6.99 20.91
N THR A 498 -1.77 -7.24 19.74
CA THR A 498 -2.06 -6.49 18.50
C THR A 498 -3.56 -6.33 18.22
N ALA A 499 -4.40 -7.28 18.66
CA ALA A 499 -5.87 -7.20 18.58
C ALA A 499 -6.48 -6.06 19.40
N ARG A 500 -5.92 -5.72 20.58
CA ARG A 500 -6.40 -4.58 21.39
C ARG A 500 -6.02 -3.25 20.75
N ASN A 501 -4.82 -3.17 20.16
CA ASN A 501 -4.36 -1.97 19.45
C ASN A 501 -5.22 -1.68 18.22
N THR A 502 -5.61 -2.70 17.45
CA THR A 502 -6.49 -2.53 16.29
C THR A 502 -7.88 -2.04 16.69
N LEU A 503 -8.44 -2.54 17.81
CA LEU A 503 -9.73 -2.08 18.32
C LEU A 503 -9.68 -0.63 18.84
N ILE A 504 -8.57 -0.25 19.49
CA ILE A 504 -8.35 1.13 19.97
C ILE A 504 -8.27 2.09 18.77
N ILE A 505 -7.47 1.77 17.76
CA ILE A 505 -7.35 2.57 16.53
C ILE A 505 -8.69 2.66 15.80
N ALA A 506 -9.44 1.55 15.73
CA ALA A 506 -10.74 1.56 15.09
C ALA A 506 -11.77 2.44 15.83
N PHE A 507 -11.77 2.42 17.17
CA PHE A 507 -12.62 3.29 17.98
C PHE A 507 -12.31 4.77 17.77
N GLU A 508 -11.01 5.11 17.71
CA GLU A 508 -10.54 6.47 17.44
C GLU A 508 -10.97 6.97 16.05
N VAL A 509 -10.81 6.13 15.02
CA VAL A 509 -11.22 6.48 13.66
C VAL A 509 -12.73 6.66 13.54
N ILE A 510 -13.53 5.79 14.16
CA ILE A 510 -15.00 5.91 14.15
C ILE A 510 -15.45 7.23 14.82
N ALA A 511 -14.85 7.56 15.97
CA ALA A 511 -15.17 8.79 16.68
C ALA A 511 -14.82 10.05 15.87
N SER A 512 -13.67 10.06 15.20
CA SER A 512 -13.29 11.13 14.27
C SER A 512 -14.21 11.22 13.05
N CYS A 513 -14.67 10.09 12.51
CA CYS A 513 -15.63 10.08 11.39
C CYS A 513 -16.98 10.70 11.81
N PHE A 514 -17.49 10.37 13.00
CA PHE A 514 -18.74 10.97 13.51
C PHE A 514 -18.61 12.47 13.76
N ALA A 515 -17.49 12.92 14.33
CA ALA A 515 -17.22 14.33 14.55
C ALA A 515 -17.12 15.11 13.22
N TYR A 516 -16.48 14.52 12.21
CA TYR A 516 -16.35 15.10 10.88
C TYR A 516 -17.70 15.17 10.16
N GLN A 517 -18.47 14.08 10.16
CA GLN A 517 -19.81 14.03 9.55
C GLN A 517 -20.73 15.08 10.18
N ALA A 518 -20.70 15.22 11.51
CA ALA A 518 -21.49 16.25 12.19
C ALA A 518 -21.07 17.68 11.81
N ASN A 519 -19.78 17.94 11.56
CA ASN A 519 -19.33 19.23 11.07
C ASN A 519 -19.78 19.51 9.62
N ALA A 520 -19.81 18.48 8.77
CA ALA A 520 -20.29 18.58 7.40
C ALA A 520 -21.81 18.82 7.33
N ASP A 521 -22.57 18.05 8.10
CA ASP A 521 -24.05 18.10 8.14
C ASP A 521 -24.57 19.33 8.91
N TYR A 522 -23.84 19.81 9.92
CA TYR A 522 -24.24 20.90 10.80
C TYR A 522 -23.13 21.97 10.93
N PRO A 523 -23.02 22.92 9.97
CA PRO A 523 -21.93 23.91 9.91
C PRO A 523 -21.75 24.75 11.18
N GLN A 524 -22.82 24.94 11.96
CA GLN A 524 -22.81 25.60 13.27
C GLN A 524 -21.93 24.89 14.32
N THR A 525 -21.54 23.64 14.10
CA THR A 525 -20.69 22.86 15.02
C THR A 525 -19.18 23.02 14.78
N ALA A 526 -18.76 23.83 13.79
CA ALA A 526 -17.36 23.99 13.41
C ALA A 526 -16.41 24.35 14.56
N LEU A 527 -16.84 25.24 15.45
CA LEU A 527 -16.05 25.63 16.62
C LEU A 527 -15.87 24.46 17.61
N ALA A 528 -16.91 23.65 17.81
CA ALA A 528 -16.86 22.46 18.66
C ALA A 528 -16.00 21.35 18.04
N TYR A 529 -16.08 21.14 16.72
CA TYR A 529 -15.22 20.22 15.99
C TYR A 529 -13.73 20.56 16.13
N PHE A 530 -13.38 21.85 16.04
CA PHE A 530 -12.01 22.31 16.26
C PHE A 530 -11.51 21.99 17.67
N ALA A 531 -12.33 22.26 18.69
CA ALA A 531 -11.97 21.97 20.08
C ALA A 531 -11.81 20.47 20.36
N PHE A 532 -12.65 19.62 19.76
CA PHE A 532 -12.49 18.17 19.78
C PHE A 532 -11.13 17.75 19.19
N SER A 533 -10.79 18.28 18.01
CA SER A 533 -9.55 17.92 17.29
C SER A 533 -8.29 18.28 18.08
N VAL A 534 -8.28 19.46 18.71
CA VAL A 534 -7.18 19.91 19.60
C VAL A 534 -7.07 19.01 20.83
N ALA A 535 -8.20 18.71 21.50
CA ALA A 535 -8.21 17.88 22.71
C ALA A 535 -7.75 16.44 22.43
N ASN A 536 -8.19 15.84 21.32
CA ASN A 536 -7.78 14.51 20.90
C ASN A 536 -6.27 14.46 20.59
N THR A 537 -5.76 15.45 19.85
CA THR A 537 -4.32 15.55 19.53
C THR A 537 -3.44 15.61 20.79
N LEU A 538 -3.82 16.44 21.77
CA LEU A 538 -3.09 16.54 23.04
C LEU A 538 -3.15 15.23 23.85
N GLY A 539 -4.29 14.55 23.85
CA GLY A 539 -4.44 13.22 24.46
C GLY A 539 -3.52 12.17 23.83
N MET A 540 -3.40 12.17 22.50
CA MET A 540 -2.56 11.22 21.77
C MET A 540 -1.06 11.48 21.97
N LEU A 541 -0.63 12.74 22.10
CA LEU A 541 0.75 13.07 22.48
C LEU A 541 1.11 12.55 23.88
N LEU A 542 0.19 12.66 24.84
CA LEU A 542 0.37 12.12 26.19
C LEU A 542 0.49 10.58 26.17
N VAL A 543 -0.36 9.90 25.39
CA VAL A 543 -0.28 8.45 25.15
C VAL A 543 1.08 8.05 24.60
N ALA A 544 1.56 8.76 23.57
CA ALA A 544 2.86 8.47 22.95
C ALA A 544 4.01 8.62 23.94
N TYR A 545 3.99 9.64 24.80
CA TYR A 545 4.99 9.83 25.85
C TYR A 545 4.97 8.71 26.90
N VAL A 546 3.79 8.31 27.38
CA VAL A 546 3.63 7.20 28.34
C VAL A 546 4.09 5.88 27.72
N ALA A 547 3.71 5.60 26.47
CA ALA A 547 4.12 4.42 25.73
C ALA A 547 5.64 4.37 25.50
N TRP A 548 6.27 5.52 25.19
CA TRP A 548 7.71 5.64 25.06
C TRP A 548 8.43 5.31 26.37
N ARG A 549 7.96 5.85 27.51
CA ARG A 549 8.52 5.52 28.83
C ARG A 549 8.42 4.04 29.17
N LEU A 550 7.29 3.40 28.86
CA LEU A 550 7.05 1.98 29.17
C LEU A 550 7.83 1.01 28.26
N ASN A 551 8.26 1.45 27.07
CA ASN A 551 8.96 0.62 26.08
C ASN A 551 10.48 0.86 26.02
N GLN A 552 11.06 1.45 27.05
CA GLN A 552 12.52 1.52 27.18
C GLN A 552 13.12 0.09 27.29
N PRO A 553 14.24 -0.19 26.58
CA PRO A 553 14.88 -1.50 26.65
C PRO A 553 15.41 -1.75 28.07
N PRO A 554 15.22 -2.97 28.63
CA PRO A 554 15.69 -3.30 29.98
C PRO A 554 17.21 -3.35 30.11
N ILE A 555 17.92 -3.70 29.03
CA ILE A 555 19.39 -3.73 28.99
C ILE A 555 19.89 -2.60 28.09
N LYS A 556 20.84 -1.81 28.57
CA LYS A 556 21.37 -0.64 27.88
C LYS A 556 22.89 -0.70 27.76
N ALA A 557 23.44 -0.04 26.75
CA ALA A 557 24.86 0.29 26.74
C ALA A 557 25.15 1.26 27.89
N PHE A 558 26.26 1.04 28.59
CA PHE A 558 26.70 1.92 29.66
C PHE A 558 27.24 3.25 29.13
N SER A 559 28.00 3.20 28.03
CA SER A 559 28.60 4.37 27.37
C SER A 559 28.57 4.27 25.84
N GLN A 560 29.14 5.27 25.17
CA GLN A 560 29.36 5.30 23.72
C GLN A 560 30.35 4.23 23.20
N PHE A 561 31.20 3.66 24.06
CA PHE A 561 32.15 2.61 23.69
C PHE A 561 31.46 1.27 23.38
N THR A 562 30.17 1.15 23.72
CA THR A 562 29.30 0.05 23.29
C THR A 562 28.38 0.52 22.16
N GLN A 563 28.92 0.68 20.94
CA GLN A 563 28.14 1.15 19.78
C GLN A 563 26.98 0.20 19.41
N ALA A 564 27.17 -1.10 19.60
CA ALA A 564 26.15 -2.13 19.43
C ALA A 564 26.13 -3.06 20.66
N LEU A 565 24.93 -3.46 21.10
CA LEU A 565 24.82 -4.42 22.19
C LEU A 565 25.32 -5.81 21.71
N PRO A 566 26.09 -6.54 22.53
CA PRO A 566 26.47 -7.91 22.22
C PRO A 566 25.21 -8.77 22.06
N PRO A 567 25.23 -9.81 21.21
CA PRO A 567 23.98 -10.47 20.83
C PRO A 567 23.25 -11.14 22.01
N LYS A 568 23.99 -11.63 23.02
CA LYS A 568 23.45 -12.13 24.30
C LYS A 568 22.55 -11.10 25.03
N ALA A 569 22.95 -9.83 25.03
CA ALA A 569 22.18 -8.73 25.60
C ALA A 569 21.06 -8.24 24.66
N ALA A 570 21.34 -8.19 23.36
CA ALA A 570 20.37 -7.77 22.35
C ALA A 570 19.15 -8.70 22.30
N LEU A 571 19.35 -10.02 22.41
CA LEU A 571 18.27 -11.01 22.38
C LEU A 571 17.38 -10.97 23.62
N LEU A 572 17.94 -10.62 24.78
CA LEU A 572 17.15 -10.35 25.98
C LEU A 572 16.25 -9.12 25.81
N ASN A 573 16.74 -8.08 25.14
CA ASN A 573 15.89 -6.96 24.75
C ASN A 573 14.79 -7.38 23.76
N VAL A 574 15.08 -8.30 22.82
CA VAL A 574 14.05 -8.90 21.93
C VAL A 574 12.99 -9.66 22.75
N ALA A 575 13.39 -10.45 23.75
CA ALA A 575 12.45 -11.14 24.63
C ALA A 575 11.58 -10.16 25.44
N ALA A 576 12.16 -9.06 25.91
CA ALA A 576 11.43 -8.00 26.60
C ALA A 576 10.48 -7.22 25.69
N GLU A 577 10.88 -6.92 24.45
CA GLU A 577 10.00 -6.38 23.40
C GLU A 577 8.82 -7.31 23.14
N ARG A 578 9.07 -8.62 23.14
CA ARG A 578 8.01 -9.61 23.00
C ARG A 578 7.08 -9.57 24.19
N GLY A 579 7.55 -9.24 25.40
CA GLY A 579 6.73 -9.08 26.61
C GLY A 579 7.08 -10.06 27.74
N TYR A 580 8.22 -10.74 27.65
CA TYR A 580 8.74 -11.56 28.74
C TYR A 580 9.45 -10.70 29.79
N ALA A 581 9.48 -11.17 31.03
CA ALA A 581 10.21 -10.50 32.10
C ALA A 581 11.72 -10.79 31.92
N VAL A 582 12.51 -9.73 31.96
CA VAL A 582 13.97 -9.74 31.79
C VAL A 582 14.56 -8.83 32.87
N ALA A 583 15.64 -9.25 33.51
CA ALA A 583 16.35 -8.44 34.50
C ALA A 583 16.97 -7.21 33.83
N LYS A 584 16.84 -6.05 34.50
CA LYS A 584 17.47 -4.82 34.02
C LYS A 584 18.98 -4.94 34.15
N GLY A 585 19.69 -4.29 33.23
CA GLY A 585 21.14 -4.34 33.24
C GLY A 585 21.80 -3.33 32.34
N ILE A 586 23.12 -3.33 32.40
CA ILE A 586 24.01 -2.52 31.56
C ILE A 586 25.06 -3.42 30.91
N VAL A 587 25.46 -3.05 29.71
CA VAL A 587 26.60 -3.63 29.01
C VAL A 587 27.76 -2.68 29.14
N VAL A 588 28.90 -3.22 29.56
CA VAL A 588 30.10 -2.47 29.92
C VAL A 588 31.23 -2.93 29.01
N ALA A 589 31.95 -1.97 28.44
CA ALA A 589 33.19 -2.20 27.69
C ALA A 589 34.40 -2.11 28.63
N LEU A 590 35.56 -2.62 28.20
CA LEU A 590 36.77 -2.62 29.02
C LEU A 590 37.16 -1.19 29.47
N GLU A 591 36.99 -0.21 28.60
CA GLU A 591 37.31 1.20 28.82
C GLU A 591 36.46 1.85 29.92
N ASP A 592 35.29 1.27 30.22
CA ASP A 592 34.31 1.82 31.16
C ASP A 592 34.40 1.23 32.57
N VAL A 593 35.26 0.23 32.79
CA VAL A 593 35.31 -0.50 34.06
C VAL A 593 35.60 0.42 35.25
N HIS A 594 36.50 1.39 35.08
CA HIS A 594 36.79 2.39 36.11
C HIS A 594 35.62 3.34 36.42
N GLN A 595 34.68 3.51 35.50
CA GLN A 595 33.51 4.37 35.70
C GLN A 595 32.38 3.63 36.45
N LEU A 596 32.43 2.30 36.54
CA LEU A 596 31.45 1.50 37.29
C LEU A 596 31.44 1.83 38.78
N SER A 597 32.60 2.14 39.37
CA SER A 597 32.67 2.55 40.79
C SER A 597 31.93 3.85 41.09
N CYS A 598 31.69 4.67 40.07
CA CYS A 598 30.96 5.94 40.18
C CYS A 598 29.48 5.82 39.79
N ALA A 599 29.05 4.67 39.26
CA ALA A 599 27.68 4.45 38.83
C ALA A 599 26.76 4.16 40.03
N GLN A 600 25.62 4.85 40.10
CA GLN A 600 24.62 4.58 41.14
C GLN A 600 23.85 3.29 40.80
N HIS A 601 24.18 2.21 41.51
CA HIS A 601 23.45 0.95 41.48
C HIS A 601 22.47 0.88 42.66
N LYS A 602 21.34 0.19 42.48
CA LYS A 602 20.41 -0.08 43.58
C LYS A 602 21.04 -1.08 44.57
N GLN A 603 20.62 -1.05 45.83
CA GLN A 603 20.98 -2.09 46.78
C GLN A 603 20.39 -3.45 46.33
N GLY A 604 21.22 -4.49 46.30
CA GLY A 604 20.84 -5.83 45.88
C GLY A 604 22.03 -6.63 45.37
N ARG A 605 21.80 -7.90 45.03
CA ARG A 605 22.77 -8.78 44.38
C ARG A 605 22.77 -8.59 42.88
N TYR A 606 23.94 -8.76 42.28
CA TYR A 606 24.15 -8.61 40.84
C TYR A 606 24.85 -9.84 40.27
N ILE A 607 24.78 -9.99 38.95
CA ILE A 607 25.58 -10.96 38.22
C ILE A 607 26.32 -10.24 37.10
N VAL A 608 27.63 -10.49 37.02
CA VAL A 608 28.51 -10.04 35.95
C VAL A 608 28.74 -11.22 35.02
N ARG A 609 28.24 -11.14 33.80
CA ARG A 609 28.27 -12.22 32.81
C ARG A 609 29.18 -11.90 31.65
N SER A 610 29.91 -12.91 31.19
CA SER A 610 30.58 -12.92 29.88
C SER A 610 29.55 -12.71 28.76
N ALA A 611 29.92 -11.86 27.79
CA ALA A 611 29.27 -11.76 26.49
C ALA A 611 30.34 -11.59 25.41
N ALA A 612 30.95 -12.69 24.99
CA ALA A 612 31.91 -12.68 23.88
C ALA A 612 31.18 -12.45 22.55
N MET A 613 31.80 -11.74 21.61
CA MET A 613 31.15 -11.38 20.34
C MET A 613 30.81 -12.60 19.47
N GLN A 614 31.61 -13.67 19.55
CA GLN A 614 31.36 -14.93 18.85
C GLN A 614 30.36 -15.86 19.56
N GLU A 615 30.01 -15.58 20.83
CA GLU A 615 29.27 -16.50 21.70
C GLU A 615 27.85 -16.82 21.24
N SER A 616 27.30 -15.97 20.37
CA SER A 616 25.95 -16.09 19.83
C SER A 616 25.90 -16.55 18.37
N ALA A 617 27.03 -16.60 17.66
CA ALA A 617 27.12 -17.11 16.30
C ALA A 617 27.31 -18.64 16.29
N SER A 618 28.04 -19.17 17.27
CA SER A 618 28.21 -20.61 17.50
C SER A 618 28.18 -20.91 18.99
N HIS A 619 26.99 -20.81 19.61
CA HIS A 619 26.84 -20.98 21.06
C HIS A 619 27.38 -22.32 21.58
N GLY A 620 27.26 -23.38 20.78
CA GLY A 620 27.82 -24.69 21.13
C GLY A 620 29.35 -24.78 21.10
N ALA A 621 30.07 -23.76 20.61
CA ALA A 621 31.54 -23.70 20.64
C ALA A 621 32.09 -22.83 21.77
N THR A 622 31.24 -22.02 22.43
CA THR A 622 31.67 -21.02 23.44
C THR A 622 30.96 -21.16 24.79
N ALA A 623 29.94 -22.02 24.90
CA ALA A 623 29.15 -22.20 26.11
C ALA A 623 30.04 -22.59 27.31
N GLY A 624 29.95 -21.84 28.40
CA GLY A 624 30.70 -22.14 29.63
C GLY A 624 32.22 -22.02 29.55
N LEU A 625 32.78 -21.37 28.50
CA LEU A 625 34.23 -21.11 28.41
C LEU A 625 34.68 -19.93 29.28
N PHE A 626 33.81 -18.94 29.49
CA PHE A 626 34.09 -17.75 30.28
C PHE A 626 33.16 -17.66 31.47
N ASP A 627 33.72 -17.34 32.64
CA ASP A 627 32.99 -17.36 33.90
C ASP A 627 31.89 -16.29 33.99
N SER A 628 30.96 -16.52 34.92
CA SER A 628 29.97 -15.54 35.34
C SER A 628 30.01 -15.43 36.86
N PHE A 629 30.15 -14.20 37.36
CA PHE A 629 30.37 -13.94 38.78
C PHE A 629 29.11 -13.37 39.42
N VAL A 630 28.68 -13.96 40.54
CA VAL A 630 27.61 -13.41 41.38
C VAL A 630 28.22 -12.45 42.39
N CYS A 631 27.79 -11.20 42.36
CA CYS A 631 28.21 -10.13 43.27
C CYS A 631 27.22 -10.02 44.43
N ALA A 632 27.73 -9.97 45.67
CA ALA A 632 26.89 -9.85 46.86
C ALA A 632 26.26 -8.45 46.96
N ASN A 633 26.97 -7.44 46.49
CA ASN A 633 26.49 -6.07 46.41
C ASN A 633 27.14 -5.32 45.23
N ALA A 634 26.73 -4.06 45.01
CA ALA A 634 27.20 -3.26 43.88
C ALA A 634 28.70 -2.91 43.91
N ALA A 635 29.33 -2.89 45.08
CA ALA A 635 30.75 -2.55 45.21
C ALA A 635 31.68 -3.64 44.62
N ASP A 636 31.19 -4.88 44.51
CA ASP A 636 31.97 -6.00 43.98
C ASP A 636 32.01 -6.03 42.45
N ILE A 637 31.12 -5.27 41.78
CA ILE A 637 30.94 -5.31 40.31
C ILE A 637 32.22 -4.94 39.56
N PRO A 638 32.94 -3.85 39.89
CA PRO A 638 34.13 -3.45 39.15
C PRO A 638 35.24 -4.51 39.20
N GLY A 639 35.50 -5.10 40.38
CA GLY A 639 36.51 -6.14 40.54
C GLY A 639 36.19 -7.39 39.69
N ARG A 640 34.92 -7.83 39.69
CA ARG A 640 34.49 -8.98 38.87
C ARG A 640 34.48 -8.69 37.37
N ALA A 641 34.25 -7.44 36.97
CA ALA A 641 34.38 -7.04 35.58
C ALA A 641 35.84 -7.11 35.11
N ILE A 642 36.81 -6.67 35.93
CA ILE A 642 38.24 -6.78 35.62
C ILE A 642 38.64 -8.25 35.43
N GLU A 643 38.31 -9.11 36.39
CA GLU A 643 38.60 -10.55 36.32
C GLU A 643 38.04 -11.18 35.03
N LEU A 644 36.84 -10.76 34.61
CA LEU A 644 36.23 -11.21 33.36
C LEU A 644 37.00 -10.76 32.12
N PHE A 645 37.42 -9.49 32.05
CA PHE A 645 38.17 -8.97 30.90
C PHE A 645 39.59 -9.53 30.82
N ASP A 646 40.21 -9.84 31.96
CA ASP A 646 41.49 -10.56 31.99
C ASP A 646 41.35 -11.96 31.37
N SER A 647 40.22 -12.65 31.62
CA SER A 647 39.92 -13.95 31.00
C SER A 647 39.74 -13.87 29.47
N PHE A 648 39.10 -12.80 28.97
CA PHE A 648 38.98 -12.53 27.54
C PHE A 648 40.34 -12.26 26.88
N SER A 649 41.17 -11.47 27.55
CA SER A 649 42.52 -11.12 27.09
C SER A 649 43.43 -12.36 27.03
N ALA A 650 43.37 -13.23 28.05
CA ALA A 650 44.12 -14.48 28.09
C ALA A 650 43.70 -15.46 26.97
N ALA A 651 42.43 -15.43 26.57
CA ALA A 651 41.89 -16.24 25.48
C ALA A 651 42.03 -15.57 24.09
N GLY A 652 42.61 -14.37 23.99
CA GLY A 652 42.73 -13.61 22.74
C GLY A 652 41.37 -13.30 22.09
N THR A 653 40.32 -13.12 22.88
CA THR A 653 38.93 -12.95 22.40
C THR A 653 38.36 -11.62 22.88
N ASP A 654 37.75 -10.85 21.98
CA ASP A 654 37.03 -9.62 22.37
C ASP A 654 35.64 -9.93 22.96
N GLY A 655 35.29 -9.25 24.05
CA GLY A 655 34.03 -9.44 24.74
C GLY A 655 33.58 -8.24 25.56
N TYR A 656 32.36 -8.33 26.07
CA TYR A 656 31.76 -7.33 26.95
C TYR A 656 31.33 -7.96 28.28
N ALA A 657 31.23 -7.13 29.32
CA ALA A 657 30.63 -7.52 30.59
C ALA A 657 29.16 -7.10 30.63
N VAL A 658 28.26 -8.05 30.91
CA VAL A 658 26.83 -7.78 31.10
C VAL A 658 26.53 -7.81 32.60
N VAL A 659 26.19 -6.65 33.17
CA VAL A 659 25.85 -6.51 34.59
C VAL A 659 24.34 -6.46 34.74
N GLN A 660 23.76 -7.43 35.45
CA GLN A 660 22.31 -7.54 35.67
C GLN A 660 21.97 -7.73 37.14
N GLU A 661 20.76 -7.33 37.54
CA GLU A 661 20.19 -7.71 38.83
C GLU A 661 20.11 -9.25 38.93
N TYR A 662 20.61 -9.83 40.03
CA TYR A 662 20.52 -11.26 40.26
C TYR A 662 19.07 -11.67 40.51
N VAL A 663 18.62 -12.74 39.86
CA VAL A 663 17.23 -13.22 39.93
C VAL A 663 17.14 -14.42 40.86
N ASP A 664 16.44 -14.27 41.97
CA ASP A 664 16.14 -15.37 42.89
C ASP A 664 14.97 -16.24 42.40
N GLY A 665 15.32 -17.26 41.61
CA GLY A 665 14.39 -18.30 41.17
C GLY A 665 14.17 -19.39 42.23
N HIS A 666 12.94 -19.89 42.32
CA HIS A 666 12.62 -21.14 43.02
C HIS A 666 13.13 -22.35 42.23
N TRP A 667 13.04 -22.28 40.90
CA TRP A 667 13.64 -23.23 39.96
C TRP A 667 14.37 -22.48 38.86
N TYR A 668 15.49 -23.03 38.41
CA TYR A 668 16.19 -22.63 37.20
C TYR A 668 16.00 -23.71 36.15
N GLY A 669 16.06 -23.34 34.89
CA GLY A 669 15.87 -24.29 33.81
C GLY A 669 16.45 -23.85 32.50
N VAL A 670 16.70 -24.83 31.65
CA VAL A 670 17.09 -24.65 30.25
C VAL A 670 16.11 -25.45 29.40
N ILE A 671 15.53 -24.80 28.40
CA ILE A 671 14.68 -25.44 27.40
C ILE A 671 15.27 -25.23 26.02
N GLN A 672 15.37 -26.30 25.23
CA GLN A 672 15.95 -26.25 23.91
C GLN A 672 15.24 -27.15 22.90
N LEU A 673 15.31 -26.76 21.63
CA LEU A 673 14.97 -27.61 20.49
C LEU A 673 16.07 -28.64 20.25
N GLN A 674 15.70 -29.89 20.05
CA GLN A 674 16.64 -30.93 19.64
C GLN A 674 17.04 -30.80 18.16
N GLY A 675 18.05 -31.56 17.74
CA GLY A 675 18.51 -31.63 16.34
C GLY A 675 18.20 -32.98 15.69
N ASP A 676 18.48 -33.08 14.39
CA ASP A 676 18.37 -34.30 13.56
C ASP A 676 17.01 -34.99 13.71
N GLU A 677 16.97 -36.33 13.79
CA GLU A 677 15.78 -37.19 13.97
C GLU A 677 14.87 -36.75 15.11
N GLN A 678 15.43 -36.01 16.06
CA GLN A 678 14.74 -35.55 17.24
C GLN A 678 14.31 -34.07 17.15
N SER A 679 14.57 -33.38 16.04
CA SER A 679 14.17 -31.98 15.79
C SER A 679 12.68 -31.66 15.99
N PRO A 680 11.74 -32.63 15.95
CA PRO A 680 10.36 -32.38 16.35
C PRO A 680 10.17 -32.03 17.84
N TYR A 681 11.13 -32.37 18.70
CA TYR A 681 10.99 -32.36 20.14
C TYR A 681 11.72 -31.19 20.80
N MET A 682 11.13 -30.72 21.90
CA MET A 682 11.78 -29.88 22.89
C MET A 682 12.19 -30.73 24.07
N VAL A 683 13.34 -30.38 24.65
CA VAL A 683 13.75 -30.90 25.96
C VAL A 683 13.92 -29.74 26.93
N CYS A 684 13.43 -29.92 28.14
CA CYS A 684 13.54 -28.96 29.22
C CYS A 684 14.04 -29.64 30.49
N ASP A 685 15.16 -29.17 31.02
CA ASP A 685 15.65 -29.56 32.34
C ASP A 685 15.40 -28.44 33.34
N ILE A 686 14.93 -28.79 34.53
CA ILE A 686 14.78 -27.86 35.66
C ILE A 686 15.46 -28.41 36.91
N GLY A 687 16.00 -27.50 37.73
CA GLY A 687 16.76 -27.82 38.94
C GLY A 687 17.19 -26.57 39.73
N PRO A 688 17.96 -26.75 40.81
CA PRO A 688 18.79 -25.69 41.38
C PRO A 688 19.74 -25.09 40.31
N ALA A 689 20.18 -23.85 40.49
CA ALA A 689 21.02 -23.15 39.49
C ALA A 689 22.25 -23.96 39.06
N GLU A 690 22.98 -24.51 40.04
CA GLU A 690 24.17 -25.34 39.82
C GLU A 690 23.84 -26.66 39.10
N ALA A 691 22.64 -27.21 39.27
CA ALA A 691 22.29 -28.50 38.65
C ALA A 691 22.16 -28.42 37.13
N VAL A 692 21.60 -27.32 36.61
CA VAL A 692 21.13 -27.26 35.22
C VAL A 692 22.23 -26.81 34.25
N THR A 693 23.03 -25.81 34.61
CA THR A 693 24.05 -25.24 33.72
C THR A 693 25.41 -25.92 33.85
N SER A 694 25.87 -26.24 35.08
CA SER A 694 27.16 -26.91 35.29
C SER A 694 27.08 -28.44 35.12
N GLY A 695 25.88 -29.02 35.24
CA GLY A 695 25.66 -30.46 35.05
C GLY A 695 26.19 -31.35 36.18
N GLU A 696 26.42 -30.77 37.37
CA GLU A 696 27.03 -31.45 38.52
C GLU A 696 26.06 -32.26 39.38
N SER A 697 24.75 -32.08 39.19
CA SER A 697 23.72 -32.85 39.90
C SER A 697 22.56 -33.23 38.98
N SER A 698 21.66 -34.08 39.47
CA SER A 698 20.52 -34.56 38.70
C SER A 698 19.46 -33.47 38.51
N THR A 699 18.91 -33.38 37.29
CA THR A 699 17.81 -32.48 36.95
C THR A 699 16.51 -33.24 36.69
N LYS A 700 15.37 -32.52 36.72
CA LYS A 700 14.09 -33.04 36.25
C LYS A 700 13.97 -32.72 34.76
N SER A 701 14.04 -33.74 33.92
CA SER A 701 13.98 -33.63 32.46
C SER A 701 12.57 -33.87 31.93
N PHE A 702 12.14 -33.04 31.00
CA PHE A 702 10.88 -33.18 30.27
C PHE A 702 11.13 -33.16 28.77
N ARG A 703 10.41 -34.00 28.03
CA ARG A 703 10.43 -34.03 26.57
C ARG A 703 9.01 -34.00 26.04
N PHE A 704 8.76 -33.15 25.06
CA PHE A 704 7.46 -33.04 24.39
C PHE A 704 7.65 -32.44 23.00
N PRO A 705 6.74 -32.72 22.05
CA PRO A 705 6.86 -32.18 20.69
C PRO A 705 6.67 -30.67 20.68
N ALA A 706 7.42 -29.98 19.83
CA ALA A 706 7.43 -28.51 19.74
C ALA A 706 6.06 -27.91 19.41
N TRP A 707 5.24 -28.61 18.61
CA TRP A 707 3.89 -28.17 18.27
C TRP A 707 2.91 -28.21 19.45
N ASP A 708 3.20 -29.00 20.47
CA ASP A 708 2.31 -29.21 21.62
C ASP A 708 2.75 -28.47 22.89
N ALA A 709 3.54 -27.40 22.74
CA ALA A 709 4.00 -26.56 23.85
C ALA A 709 2.86 -26.05 24.77
N LYS A 710 1.60 -26.00 24.27
CA LYS A 710 0.43 -25.63 25.08
C LYS A 710 0.01 -26.72 26.08
N GLN A 711 0.20 -27.99 25.73
CA GLN A 711 -0.10 -29.14 26.59
C GLN A 711 1.13 -29.63 27.36
N ALA A 712 2.28 -28.97 27.21
CA ALA A 712 3.48 -29.25 28.00
C ALA A 712 3.18 -29.30 29.52
N PRO A 713 3.98 -30.08 30.28
CA PRO A 713 3.83 -30.20 31.73
C PRO A 713 3.77 -28.83 32.41
N ARG A 714 2.94 -28.71 33.45
CA ARG A 714 2.58 -27.42 34.06
C ARG A 714 3.81 -26.64 34.53
N GLU A 715 4.83 -27.35 35.00
CA GLU A 715 6.08 -26.81 35.52
C GLU A 715 6.92 -26.11 34.45
N VAL A 716 6.88 -26.59 33.20
CA VAL A 716 7.74 -26.09 32.10
C VAL A 716 6.95 -25.40 30.98
N ARG A 717 5.61 -25.40 31.06
CA ARG A 717 4.72 -24.83 30.04
C ARG A 717 5.02 -23.36 29.72
N ALA A 718 5.29 -22.54 30.75
CA ALA A 718 5.59 -21.12 30.53
C ALA A 718 6.85 -20.93 29.68
N ALA A 719 7.90 -21.73 29.95
CA ALA A 719 9.14 -21.72 29.21
C ALA A 719 8.96 -22.29 27.78
N ALA A 720 8.17 -23.36 27.62
CA ALA A 720 7.81 -23.92 26.31
C ALA A 720 7.14 -22.89 25.41
N LEU A 721 6.13 -22.20 25.93
CA LEU A 721 5.44 -21.13 25.20
C LEU A 721 6.37 -19.94 24.90
N ALA A 722 7.33 -19.66 25.79
CA ALA A 722 8.33 -18.62 25.56
C ALA A 722 9.28 -18.96 24.41
N LEU A 723 9.80 -20.19 24.37
CA LEU A 723 10.69 -20.63 23.32
C LEU A 723 9.98 -20.59 21.97
N VAL A 724 8.76 -21.13 21.88
CA VAL A 724 7.94 -21.11 20.65
C VAL A 724 7.69 -19.69 20.13
N ASP A 725 7.37 -18.72 21.00
CA ASP A 725 7.21 -17.33 20.57
C ASP A 725 8.53 -16.80 20.00
N LEU A 726 9.63 -16.99 20.73
CA LEU A 726 10.94 -16.44 20.41
C LEU A 726 11.63 -17.11 19.20
N MET A 727 11.19 -18.29 18.75
CA MET A 727 11.72 -18.95 17.53
C MET A 727 11.69 -18.10 16.25
N ALA A 728 10.76 -17.14 16.15
CA ALA A 728 10.75 -16.21 15.01
C ALA A 728 11.94 -15.23 15.01
N ALA A 729 12.63 -15.10 16.14
CA ALA A 729 13.86 -14.33 16.26
C ALA A 729 15.10 -15.24 16.25
N GLY A 730 14.99 -16.49 15.79
CA GLY A 730 16.11 -17.43 15.75
C GLY A 730 16.35 -18.22 17.03
N ALA A 731 15.54 -18.03 18.07
CA ALA A 731 15.76 -18.69 19.35
C ALA A 731 15.57 -20.21 19.22
N TYR A 732 16.58 -20.97 19.64
CA TYR A 732 16.50 -22.43 19.73
C TYR A 732 16.66 -22.95 21.16
N SER A 733 17.17 -22.12 22.08
CA SER A 733 17.32 -22.43 23.50
C SER A 733 17.05 -21.20 24.37
N LEU A 734 16.50 -21.41 25.56
CA LEU A 734 16.26 -20.40 26.59
C LEU A 734 16.77 -20.89 27.94
N GLU A 735 17.46 -20.02 28.65
CA GLU A 735 17.70 -20.16 30.09
C GLU A 735 16.71 -19.29 30.84
N PHE A 736 16.12 -19.82 31.90
CA PHE A 736 15.06 -19.15 32.63
C PHE A 736 15.08 -19.44 34.13
N ALA A 737 14.45 -18.55 34.89
CA ALA A 737 14.08 -18.77 36.27
C ALA A 737 12.56 -18.75 36.42
N LEU A 738 12.05 -19.58 37.32
CA LEU A 738 10.66 -19.58 37.78
C LEU A 738 10.64 -19.09 39.23
N THR A 739 9.89 -18.02 39.49
CA THR A 739 9.65 -17.56 40.87
C THR A 739 8.77 -18.55 41.63
N SER A 740 8.69 -18.41 42.96
CA SER A 740 7.75 -19.18 43.80
C SER A 740 6.28 -19.03 43.38
N THR A 741 5.94 -17.90 42.75
CA THR A 741 4.60 -17.63 42.18
C THR A 741 4.40 -18.20 40.76
N GLY A 742 5.39 -18.90 40.21
CA GLY A 742 5.35 -19.48 38.86
C GLY A 742 5.59 -18.48 37.73
N LYS A 743 6.09 -17.27 38.03
CA LYS A 743 6.39 -16.26 37.02
C LYS A 743 7.71 -16.61 36.31
N LEU A 744 7.66 -16.70 34.98
CA LEU A 744 8.83 -16.89 34.14
C LEU A 744 9.65 -15.61 34.00
N ILE A 745 10.94 -15.69 34.27
CA ILE A 745 11.94 -14.66 34.00
C ILE A 745 12.96 -15.25 33.03
N VAL A 746 13.12 -14.65 31.85
CA VAL A 746 14.08 -15.08 30.85
C VAL A 746 15.45 -14.54 31.24
N LEU A 747 16.41 -15.44 31.40
CA LEU A 747 17.77 -15.13 31.84
C LEU A 747 18.72 -15.04 30.66
N GLN A 748 18.55 -15.89 29.64
CA GLN A 748 19.34 -15.89 28.42
C GLN A 748 18.53 -16.48 27.25
N VAL A 749 18.81 -15.99 26.05
CA VAL A 749 18.22 -16.48 24.81
C VAL A 749 19.37 -16.82 23.86
N ASN A 750 19.43 -18.07 23.42
CA ASN A 750 20.41 -18.51 22.45
C ASN A 750 19.76 -18.66 21.08
N GLN A 751 20.41 -18.10 20.06
CA GLN A 751 19.92 -18.13 18.68
C GLN A 751 20.82 -18.97 17.78
N SER A 752 20.23 -19.52 16.73
CA SER A 752 20.95 -20.11 15.61
C SER A 752 20.30 -19.59 14.35
N ILE A 753 21.08 -18.96 13.48
CA ILE A 753 20.59 -18.41 12.21
C ILE A 753 19.93 -19.54 11.39
N PHE A 754 20.50 -20.74 11.44
CA PHE A 754 20.02 -21.92 10.73
C PHE A 754 18.73 -22.54 11.30
N ARG A 755 18.39 -22.29 12.57
CA ARG A 755 17.15 -22.80 13.20
C ARG A 755 16.05 -21.75 13.27
N ALA A 756 16.32 -20.53 12.82
CA ALA A 756 15.32 -19.49 12.75
C ALA A 756 14.14 -19.98 11.91
N CYS A 757 12.93 -19.87 12.48
CA CYS A 757 11.67 -20.28 11.85
C CYS A 757 11.44 -21.80 11.65
N ALA A 758 12.44 -22.67 11.73
CA ALA A 758 12.27 -24.12 11.57
C ALA A 758 11.22 -24.73 12.53
N GLY A 759 11.30 -24.39 13.82
CA GLY A 759 10.32 -24.82 14.82
C GLY A 759 8.92 -24.21 14.63
N LYS A 760 8.83 -22.99 14.08
CA LYS A 760 7.55 -22.38 13.70
C LYS A 760 6.92 -23.06 12.48
N ARG A 761 7.72 -23.35 11.46
CA ARG A 761 7.29 -24.10 10.27
C ARG A 761 6.76 -25.47 10.68
N LEU A 762 7.47 -26.14 11.59
CA LEU A 762 7.04 -27.40 12.18
C LEU A 762 5.71 -27.26 12.93
N GLN A 763 5.57 -26.29 13.83
CA GLN A 763 4.32 -26.04 14.53
C GLN A 763 3.15 -25.75 13.58
N SER A 764 3.40 -24.94 12.54
CA SER A 764 2.38 -24.58 11.54
C SER A 764 1.97 -25.77 10.66
N SER A 765 2.82 -26.78 10.55
CA SER A 765 2.61 -27.94 9.69
C SER A 765 2.12 -29.17 10.45
N ALA A 766 2.29 -29.23 11.77
CA ALA A 766 1.92 -30.38 12.60
C ALA A 766 0.44 -30.79 12.46
N SER A 767 -0.47 -29.82 12.32
CA SER A 767 -1.91 -30.08 12.14
C SER A 767 -2.33 -30.30 10.69
N LYS A 768 -1.42 -30.10 9.72
CA LYS A 768 -1.73 -30.33 8.31
C LYS A 768 -1.84 -31.83 8.07
N VAL A 769 -2.87 -32.20 7.32
CA VAL A 769 -3.01 -33.56 6.80
C VAL A 769 -2.06 -33.69 5.61
N VAL A 770 -1.26 -34.74 5.61
CA VAL A 770 -0.21 -34.96 4.61
C VAL A 770 -0.23 -36.38 4.09
N VAL A 771 0.35 -36.52 2.89
CA VAL A 771 0.74 -37.80 2.28
C VAL A 771 2.19 -37.64 1.85
N GLU A 772 2.98 -38.70 1.97
CA GLU A 772 4.36 -38.69 1.51
C GLU A 772 4.43 -38.81 -0.02
N VAL A 773 5.32 -38.06 -0.66
CA VAL A 773 5.43 -38.01 -2.12
C VAL A 773 6.82 -38.44 -2.57
N GLY A 774 6.86 -39.50 -3.37
CA GLY A 774 8.09 -40.07 -3.94
C GLY A 774 8.92 -40.86 -2.94
N SER A 775 10.10 -41.28 -3.39
CA SER A 775 11.15 -41.89 -2.56
C SER A 775 11.91 -40.84 -1.75
N ALA A 776 12.60 -41.30 -0.71
CA ALA A 776 13.51 -40.45 0.06
C ALA A 776 14.72 -40.03 -0.79
N HIS A 777 15.19 -38.81 -0.57
CA HIS A 777 16.40 -38.29 -1.21
C HIS A 777 17.67 -38.72 -0.47
N PRO A 778 18.84 -38.65 -1.12
CA PRO A 778 20.13 -38.92 -0.47
C PRO A 778 20.41 -38.02 0.73
N ASP A 779 19.96 -36.77 0.66
CA ASP A 779 20.22 -35.76 1.68
C ASP A 779 19.07 -34.73 1.80
N PRO A 780 19.02 -33.96 2.90
CA PRO A 780 17.95 -32.98 3.13
C PRO A 780 17.96 -31.78 2.18
N LEU A 781 19.13 -31.37 1.67
CA LEU A 781 19.22 -30.26 0.72
C LEU A 781 18.54 -30.66 -0.59
N SER A 782 18.81 -31.87 -1.06
CA SER A 782 18.14 -32.46 -2.22
C SER A 782 16.62 -32.47 -2.06
N ALA A 783 16.10 -32.96 -0.93
CA ALA A 783 14.67 -32.95 -0.65
C ALA A 783 14.08 -31.54 -0.60
N ALA A 784 14.78 -30.59 0.04
CA ALA A 784 14.36 -29.20 0.18
C ALA A 784 14.29 -28.48 -1.17
N ILE A 785 15.30 -28.65 -2.04
CA ILE A 785 15.31 -28.07 -3.40
C ILE A 785 14.10 -28.55 -4.19
N VAL A 786 13.86 -29.86 -4.20
CA VAL A 786 12.75 -30.42 -4.98
C VAL A 786 11.40 -29.98 -4.40
N ALA A 787 11.26 -29.94 -3.07
CA ALA A 787 10.04 -29.42 -2.43
C ALA A 787 9.78 -27.94 -2.78
N ALA A 788 10.83 -27.13 -2.88
CA ALA A 788 10.73 -25.69 -3.19
C ALA A 788 10.20 -25.42 -4.61
N LEU A 789 10.35 -26.36 -5.55
CA LEU A 789 9.79 -26.26 -6.91
C LEU A 789 8.25 -26.31 -6.93
N SER A 790 7.59 -26.68 -5.83
CA SER A 790 6.12 -26.79 -5.71
C SER A 790 5.59 -25.87 -4.61
N PRO A 791 5.33 -24.59 -4.92
CA PRO A 791 5.25 -23.53 -3.92
C PRO A 791 4.10 -23.75 -2.93
N GLY A 792 4.40 -24.07 -1.66
CA GLY A 792 3.40 -24.14 -0.58
C GLY A 792 2.47 -25.36 -0.60
N HIS A 793 2.72 -26.34 -1.48
CA HIS A 793 1.95 -27.60 -1.55
C HIS A 793 2.77 -28.81 -1.09
N ILE A 794 4.07 -28.79 -1.38
CA ILE A 794 5.03 -29.80 -0.93
C ILE A 794 6.02 -29.13 0.00
N PHE A 795 6.39 -29.83 1.07
CA PHE A 795 7.47 -29.43 1.95
C PHE A 795 8.33 -30.65 2.28
N ALA A 796 9.58 -30.42 2.65
CA ALA A 796 10.51 -31.48 3.02
C ALA A 796 10.68 -31.53 4.55
N PHE A 797 10.95 -32.73 5.07
CA PHE A 797 11.41 -32.96 6.43
C PHE A 797 12.44 -34.09 6.40
N GLY A 798 13.66 -33.81 6.84
CA GLY A 798 14.80 -34.70 6.61
C GLY A 798 15.02 -34.90 5.11
N THR A 799 15.16 -36.16 4.70
CA THR A 799 15.31 -36.58 3.29
C THR A 799 13.97 -36.80 2.57
N ARG A 800 12.84 -36.58 3.25
CA ARG A 800 11.51 -37.00 2.78
C ARG A 800 10.66 -35.80 2.42
N ARG A 801 9.72 -35.97 1.48
CA ARG A 801 8.81 -34.91 1.03
C ARG A 801 7.36 -35.27 1.35
N PHE A 802 6.62 -34.26 1.79
CA PHE A 802 5.23 -34.38 2.19
C PHE A 802 4.38 -33.40 1.39
N CYS A 803 3.28 -33.89 0.82
CA CYS A 803 2.27 -33.08 0.16
C CYS A 803 1.12 -32.81 1.12
N THR A 804 0.68 -31.56 1.20
CA THR A 804 -0.46 -31.16 2.01
C THR A 804 -1.77 -31.55 1.34
N VAL A 805 -2.62 -32.27 2.06
CA VAL A 805 -3.95 -32.64 1.62
C VAL A 805 -4.96 -31.57 2.05
N HIS A 806 -5.63 -30.96 1.08
CA HIS A 806 -6.62 -29.91 1.30
C HIS A 806 -8.05 -30.41 1.12
N ALA A 807 -9.00 -29.76 1.80
CA ALA A 807 -10.41 -29.96 1.55
C ALA A 807 -10.77 -29.49 0.12
N LYS A 808 -11.74 -30.15 -0.54
CA LYS A 808 -12.13 -29.87 -1.94
C LYS A 808 -12.36 -28.39 -2.25
N TRP A 809 -12.96 -27.62 -1.33
CA TRP A 809 -13.21 -26.19 -1.51
C TRP A 809 -11.91 -25.35 -1.47
N GLN A 810 -10.95 -25.71 -0.62
CA GLN A 810 -9.64 -25.06 -0.57
C GLN A 810 -8.87 -25.35 -1.85
N THR A 811 -8.92 -26.58 -2.36
CA THR A 811 -8.31 -26.96 -3.64
C THR A 811 -8.86 -26.12 -4.79
N LYS A 812 -10.19 -25.90 -4.84
CA LYS A 812 -10.81 -24.99 -5.84
C LYS A 812 -10.32 -23.55 -5.71
N LEU A 813 -10.14 -23.06 -4.49
CA LEU A 813 -9.61 -21.72 -4.22
C LEU A 813 -8.15 -21.59 -4.68
N THR A 814 -7.33 -22.60 -4.38
CA THR A 814 -5.92 -22.66 -4.81
C THR A 814 -5.81 -22.62 -6.33
N VAL A 815 -6.59 -23.45 -7.04
CA VAL A 815 -6.65 -23.42 -8.51
C VAL A 815 -7.03 -22.03 -9.03
N ARG A 816 -8.06 -21.40 -8.45
CA ARG A 816 -8.48 -20.05 -8.85
C ARG A 816 -7.34 -19.04 -8.67
N ASN A 817 -6.67 -19.06 -7.52
CA ASN A 817 -5.60 -18.11 -7.20
C ASN A 817 -4.37 -18.31 -8.09
N ASP A 818 -4.00 -19.56 -8.36
CA ASP A 818 -2.87 -19.86 -9.25
C ASP A 818 -3.14 -19.48 -10.69
N LEU A 819 -4.37 -19.70 -11.17
CA LEU A 819 -4.77 -19.24 -12.51
C LEU A 819 -4.64 -17.71 -12.62
N ILE A 820 -5.09 -16.96 -11.61
CA ILE A 820 -4.93 -15.50 -11.57
C ILE A 820 -3.45 -15.11 -11.56
N ALA A 821 -2.63 -15.77 -10.74
CA ALA A 821 -1.20 -15.49 -10.64
C ALA A 821 -0.46 -15.71 -11.96
N LEU A 822 -0.90 -16.69 -12.76
CA LEU A 822 -0.38 -16.96 -14.11
C LEU A 822 -1.02 -16.08 -15.21
N GLY A 823 -1.84 -15.08 -14.83
CA GLY A 823 -2.45 -14.12 -15.76
C GLY A 823 -3.73 -14.61 -16.44
N PHE A 824 -4.32 -15.70 -15.98
CA PHE A 824 -5.59 -16.20 -16.52
C PHE A 824 -6.82 -15.61 -15.81
N LEU A 825 -7.92 -15.49 -16.55
CA LEU A 825 -9.26 -15.23 -16.00
C LEU A 825 -9.93 -16.57 -15.63
N PRO A 826 -10.07 -16.95 -14.35
CA PRO A 826 -10.38 -18.33 -13.96
C PRO A 826 -11.68 -18.90 -14.54
N HIS A 827 -12.68 -18.06 -14.76
CA HIS A 827 -13.98 -18.45 -15.31
C HIS A 827 -13.97 -18.66 -16.83
N LYS A 828 -12.90 -18.24 -17.54
CA LYS A 828 -12.73 -18.39 -19.00
C LYS A 828 -11.70 -19.45 -19.38
N VAL A 829 -10.98 -20.03 -18.41
CA VAL A 829 -9.93 -21.02 -18.67
C VAL A 829 -10.54 -22.35 -19.10
N LYS A 830 -10.04 -22.88 -20.21
CA LYS A 830 -10.34 -24.23 -20.73
C LYS A 830 -9.05 -25.02 -20.81
N ALA A 831 -9.13 -26.35 -20.84
CA ALA A 831 -7.97 -27.24 -20.88
C ALA A 831 -6.98 -26.92 -22.01
N ARG A 832 -7.48 -26.56 -23.19
CA ARG A 832 -6.65 -26.11 -24.34
C ARG A 832 -5.75 -24.90 -24.03
N HIS A 833 -6.18 -24.01 -23.14
CA HIS A 833 -5.38 -22.85 -22.74
C HIS A 833 -4.21 -23.27 -21.85
N LEU A 834 -4.39 -24.29 -21.02
CA LEU A 834 -3.33 -24.86 -20.19
C LEU A 834 -2.29 -25.59 -21.07
N VAL A 835 -2.75 -26.39 -22.04
CA VAL A 835 -1.89 -27.05 -23.02
C VAL A 835 -1.06 -26.03 -23.81
N ALA A 836 -1.71 -24.99 -24.35
CA ALA A 836 -1.02 -23.94 -25.10
C ALA A 836 0.01 -23.18 -24.25
N TRP A 837 -0.26 -22.99 -22.96
CA TRP A 837 0.68 -22.37 -22.04
C TRP A 837 1.94 -23.22 -21.86
N VAL A 838 1.77 -24.54 -21.66
CA VAL A 838 2.90 -25.49 -21.55
C VAL A 838 3.70 -25.54 -22.85
N ASP A 839 3.04 -25.60 -24.00
CA ASP A 839 3.71 -25.59 -25.31
C ASP A 839 4.59 -24.35 -25.48
N ARG A 840 4.06 -23.16 -25.15
CA ARG A 840 4.83 -21.91 -25.22
C ARG A 840 6.05 -21.95 -24.31
N HIS A 841 5.91 -22.43 -23.07
CA HIS A 841 7.00 -22.43 -22.11
C HIS A 841 8.04 -23.52 -22.40
N SER A 842 7.64 -24.67 -22.96
CA SER A 842 8.57 -25.73 -23.40
C SER A 842 9.49 -25.29 -24.55
N ARG A 843 9.10 -24.24 -25.29
CA ARG A 843 9.87 -23.65 -26.41
C ARG A 843 10.74 -22.46 -26.01
N SER A 844 10.63 -21.97 -24.77
CA SER A 844 11.44 -20.84 -24.30
C SER A 844 12.86 -21.32 -23.97
N THR A 845 13.86 -20.70 -24.61
CA THR A 845 15.29 -21.00 -24.45
C THR A 845 15.93 -20.38 -23.20
N ASP A 846 15.16 -19.72 -22.33
CA ASP A 846 15.68 -19.04 -21.13
C ASP A 846 16.05 -20.04 -20.01
N LEU A 847 16.94 -20.98 -20.32
CA LEU A 847 17.54 -21.96 -19.40
C LEU A 847 18.94 -21.49 -19.00
N THR A 848 19.08 -20.25 -18.55
CA THR A 848 20.38 -19.77 -18.08
C THR A 848 20.54 -20.12 -16.61
N ALA A 849 21.50 -20.99 -16.31
CA ALA A 849 22.04 -21.10 -14.96
C ALA A 849 22.51 -19.71 -14.50
N PRO A 850 22.39 -19.38 -13.21
CA PRO A 850 22.88 -18.09 -12.72
C PRO A 850 24.38 -17.94 -13.04
N SER A 851 24.76 -16.81 -13.63
CA SER A 851 26.14 -16.53 -14.06
C SER A 851 27.14 -16.55 -12.91
N LYS A 852 26.66 -16.38 -11.68
CA LYS A 852 27.40 -16.51 -10.42
C LYS A 852 26.66 -17.49 -9.50
N ALA A 853 27.36 -18.49 -8.97
CA ALA A 853 26.83 -19.36 -7.93
C ALA A 853 26.77 -18.57 -6.62
N ASP A 854 25.60 -18.03 -6.34
CA ASP A 854 25.26 -17.31 -5.10
C ASP A 854 23.95 -17.89 -4.56
N VAL A 855 23.81 -17.95 -3.23
CA VAL A 855 22.66 -18.55 -2.56
C VAL A 855 21.37 -17.85 -3.01
N HIS A 856 21.35 -16.52 -3.07
CA HIS A 856 20.16 -15.77 -3.47
C HIS A 856 19.80 -16.02 -4.94
N ALA A 857 20.79 -16.06 -5.84
CA ALA A 857 20.55 -16.31 -7.25
C ALA A 857 19.94 -17.71 -7.51
N VAL A 858 20.42 -18.74 -6.81
CA VAL A 858 19.85 -20.10 -6.90
C VAL A 858 18.42 -20.12 -6.34
N VAL A 859 18.18 -19.50 -5.19
CA VAL A 859 16.84 -19.41 -4.58
C VAL A 859 15.86 -18.68 -5.49
N ASP A 860 16.26 -17.57 -6.10
CA ASP A 860 15.40 -16.82 -7.02
C ASP A 860 15.08 -17.63 -8.28
N ALA A 861 16.05 -18.38 -8.81
CA ALA A 861 15.81 -19.28 -9.94
C ALA A 861 14.83 -20.41 -9.59
N VAL A 862 14.98 -21.04 -8.42
CA VAL A 862 14.02 -22.04 -7.91
C VAL A 862 12.64 -21.41 -7.72
N ARG A 863 12.56 -20.22 -7.12
CA ARG A 863 11.31 -19.49 -6.90
C ARG A 863 10.62 -19.13 -8.21
N ASN A 864 11.38 -18.69 -9.22
CA ASN A 864 10.83 -18.37 -10.54
C ASN A 864 10.24 -19.62 -11.22
N ALA A 865 10.92 -20.76 -11.13
CA ALA A 865 10.39 -22.03 -11.62
C ALA A 865 9.13 -22.46 -10.85
N ALA A 866 9.12 -22.29 -9.52
CA ALA A 866 7.99 -22.61 -8.65
C ALA A 866 6.76 -21.73 -8.96
N GLU A 867 6.94 -20.42 -9.08
CA GLU A 867 5.88 -19.43 -9.35
C GLU A 867 5.28 -19.54 -10.75
N SER A 868 5.98 -20.16 -11.70
CA SER A 868 5.51 -20.38 -13.07
C SER A 868 5.10 -21.85 -13.29
N ILE A 869 6.06 -22.71 -13.60
CA ILE A 869 5.87 -24.13 -13.93
C ILE A 869 5.29 -24.88 -12.73
N GLY A 870 5.78 -24.62 -11.52
CA GLY A 870 5.28 -25.24 -10.29
C GLY A 870 3.81 -24.93 -10.00
N ARG A 871 3.35 -23.69 -10.24
CA ARG A 871 1.93 -23.34 -10.14
C ARG A 871 1.09 -24.05 -11.21
N MET A 872 1.56 -24.14 -12.46
CA MET A 872 0.85 -24.87 -13.51
C MET A 872 0.74 -26.37 -13.17
N ASN A 873 1.81 -26.98 -12.67
CA ASN A 873 1.80 -28.36 -12.18
C ASN A 873 0.78 -28.56 -11.05
N ARG A 874 0.73 -27.62 -10.10
CA ARG A 874 -0.24 -27.65 -9.00
C ARG A 874 -1.68 -27.47 -9.49
N ILE A 875 -1.94 -26.60 -10.47
CA ILE A 875 -3.25 -26.43 -11.09
C ILE A 875 -3.71 -27.76 -11.68
N ALA A 876 -2.90 -28.40 -12.51
CA ALA A 876 -3.23 -29.67 -13.16
C ALA A 876 -3.46 -30.78 -12.13
N THR A 877 -2.56 -30.91 -11.15
CA THR A 877 -2.70 -31.87 -10.03
C THR A 877 -3.99 -31.64 -9.24
N SER A 878 -4.33 -30.38 -8.95
CA SER A 878 -5.53 -30.01 -8.21
C SER A 878 -6.81 -30.22 -9.01
N MET A 879 -6.78 -30.01 -10.33
CA MET A 879 -7.92 -30.28 -11.22
C MET A 879 -8.21 -31.79 -11.30
N LEU A 880 -7.16 -32.60 -11.48
CA LEU A 880 -7.27 -34.07 -11.49
C LEU A 880 -7.82 -34.60 -10.16
N SER A 881 -7.31 -34.11 -9.02
CA SER A 881 -7.74 -34.60 -7.70
C SER A 881 -9.21 -34.28 -7.36
N VAL A 882 -9.79 -33.23 -7.93
CA VAL A 882 -11.22 -32.90 -7.77
C VAL A 882 -12.10 -33.43 -8.91
N GLY A 883 -11.54 -34.25 -9.81
CA GLY A 883 -12.26 -34.85 -10.94
C GLY A 883 -12.64 -33.88 -12.06
N ARG A 884 -11.98 -32.71 -12.16
CA ARG A 884 -12.17 -31.75 -13.26
C ARG A 884 -11.26 -32.13 -14.43
N THR A 885 -11.75 -33.03 -15.27
CA THR A 885 -11.06 -33.46 -16.49
C THR A 885 -11.83 -33.02 -17.73
N SER A 886 -11.09 -32.79 -18.81
CA SER A 886 -11.65 -32.46 -20.12
C SER A 886 -11.32 -33.56 -21.12
N SER A 887 -12.14 -33.71 -22.16
CA SER A 887 -11.77 -34.49 -23.34
C SER A 887 -10.78 -33.70 -24.20
N TRP A 888 -9.93 -34.40 -24.96
CA TRP A 888 -9.10 -33.77 -25.98
C TRP A 888 -9.98 -33.11 -27.05
N ALA A 889 -9.61 -31.88 -27.45
CA ALA A 889 -10.28 -31.15 -28.53
C ALA A 889 -9.65 -31.41 -29.92
N GLY A 890 -8.65 -32.30 -29.99
CA GLY A 890 -7.85 -32.67 -31.17
C GLY A 890 -7.12 -33.98 -30.92
N GLU A 891 -5.96 -34.20 -31.55
CA GLU A 891 -5.14 -35.39 -31.29
C GLU A 891 -4.69 -35.47 -29.83
N PHE A 892 -4.71 -36.69 -29.29
CA PHE A 892 -4.13 -36.97 -27.98
C PHE A 892 -2.61 -36.73 -28.03
N ARG A 893 -2.00 -36.61 -26.85
CA ARG A 893 -0.55 -36.45 -26.73
C ARG A 893 0.01 -37.52 -25.83
N TYR A 894 1.23 -37.98 -26.12
CA TYR A 894 1.95 -38.87 -25.24
C TYR A 894 2.46 -38.13 -23.99
N LEU A 895 2.55 -38.84 -22.87
CA LEU A 895 3.15 -38.35 -21.64
C LEU A 895 4.63 -37.99 -21.88
N ALA A 896 5.03 -36.79 -21.47
CA ALA A 896 6.41 -36.31 -21.57
C ALA A 896 7.39 -37.22 -20.81
N SER A 897 6.99 -37.76 -19.65
CA SER A 897 7.80 -38.70 -18.87
C SER A 897 8.09 -39.99 -19.66
N SER A 898 7.11 -40.50 -20.42
CA SER A 898 7.30 -41.67 -21.28
C SER A 898 8.26 -41.41 -22.46
N HIS A 899 8.32 -40.17 -22.95
CA HIS A 899 9.34 -39.78 -23.93
C HIS A 899 10.75 -39.80 -23.30
N VAL A 900 10.87 -39.32 -22.06
CA VAL A 900 12.15 -39.35 -21.32
C VAL A 900 12.59 -40.80 -21.09
N GLY A 901 11.67 -41.68 -20.67
CA GLY A 901 11.96 -43.11 -20.48
C GLY A 901 12.39 -43.80 -21.77
N GLN A 902 11.73 -43.53 -22.89
CA GLN A 902 12.14 -44.04 -24.21
C GLN A 902 13.53 -43.54 -24.63
N MET A 903 13.85 -42.26 -24.40
CA MET A 903 15.17 -41.71 -24.72
C MET A 903 16.28 -42.26 -23.84
N LEU A 904 15.99 -42.50 -22.55
CA LEU A 904 16.90 -43.17 -21.63
C LEU A 904 17.24 -44.58 -22.12
N ASP A 905 16.24 -45.37 -22.53
CA ASP A 905 16.42 -46.73 -23.04
C ASP A 905 17.22 -46.76 -24.36
N GLN A 906 16.92 -45.84 -25.28
CA GLN A 906 17.55 -45.82 -26.61
C GLN A 906 18.96 -45.21 -26.65
N SER A 907 19.21 -44.17 -25.85
CA SER A 907 20.42 -43.34 -25.97
C SER A 907 21.26 -43.26 -24.69
N GLY A 908 20.75 -43.79 -23.57
CA GLY A 908 21.35 -43.64 -22.25
C GLY A 908 21.30 -42.21 -21.68
N LYS A 909 20.61 -41.27 -22.35
CA LYS A 909 20.51 -39.87 -21.92
C LYS A 909 19.06 -39.50 -21.61
N ALA A 910 18.85 -38.94 -20.42
CA ALA A 910 17.55 -38.40 -20.02
C ALA A 910 17.34 -37.03 -20.67
N ALA A 911 16.54 -36.99 -21.74
CA ALA A 911 16.22 -35.76 -22.43
C ALA A 911 14.77 -35.69 -22.89
N TRP A 912 14.18 -34.50 -22.86
CA TRP A 912 12.91 -34.19 -23.49
C TRP A 912 13.07 -32.98 -24.42
N LEU A 913 12.71 -33.14 -25.69
CA LEU A 913 12.92 -32.13 -26.74
C LEU A 913 14.38 -31.63 -26.82
N GLY A 914 15.35 -32.51 -26.59
CA GLY A 914 16.79 -32.19 -26.60
C GLY A 914 17.32 -31.48 -25.35
N MET A 915 16.46 -31.24 -24.34
CA MET A 915 16.86 -30.64 -23.06
C MET A 915 17.13 -31.73 -22.02
N THR A 916 18.24 -31.62 -21.30
CA THR A 916 18.62 -32.53 -20.20
C THR A 916 17.61 -32.47 -19.05
N VAL A 917 17.28 -33.63 -18.50
CA VAL A 917 16.33 -33.81 -17.39
C VAL A 917 17.09 -34.38 -16.19
N SER A 918 16.76 -33.93 -14.97
CA SER A 918 17.18 -34.56 -13.70
C SER A 918 15.98 -35.23 -13.03
N PRO A 919 16.15 -36.35 -12.33
CA PRO A 919 15.03 -37.05 -11.69
C PRO A 919 14.43 -36.18 -10.59
N LEU A 920 13.10 -36.24 -10.39
CA LEU A 920 12.44 -35.51 -9.30
C LEU A 920 12.37 -36.36 -8.04
N SER A 921 12.19 -37.68 -8.17
CA SER A 921 12.41 -38.64 -7.09
C SER A 921 13.89 -39.02 -7.03
N GLY A 922 14.45 -39.27 -5.84
CA GLY A 922 15.87 -39.66 -5.74
C GLY A 922 16.92 -38.61 -6.13
N PHE A 923 16.52 -37.38 -6.54
CA PHE A 923 17.45 -36.31 -6.91
C PHE A 923 18.59 -36.16 -5.90
N ALA A 924 19.82 -36.05 -6.40
CA ALA A 924 21.04 -35.97 -5.60
C ALA A 924 21.81 -34.68 -5.93
N ALA A 925 21.66 -33.67 -5.09
CA ALA A 925 22.29 -32.35 -5.27
C ALA A 925 23.82 -32.41 -5.24
N SER A 926 24.40 -33.39 -4.54
CA SER A 926 25.84 -33.56 -4.35
C SER A 926 26.49 -34.57 -5.32
N SER A 927 25.72 -35.39 -6.03
CA SER A 927 26.22 -36.44 -6.91
C SER A 927 26.24 -36.00 -8.37
N ASN A 928 27.25 -36.39 -9.15
CA ASN A 928 27.25 -36.22 -10.61
C ASN A 928 26.40 -37.27 -11.33
N VAL A 929 26.14 -38.42 -10.70
CA VAL A 929 25.33 -39.51 -11.24
C VAL A 929 23.89 -39.29 -10.79
N GLU A 930 22.97 -39.24 -11.75
CA GLU A 930 21.53 -39.17 -11.51
C GLU A 930 20.93 -40.58 -11.58
N ASP A 931 20.08 -40.90 -10.61
CA ASP A 931 19.36 -42.17 -10.58
C ASP A 931 17.88 -41.95 -10.93
N PHE A 932 17.42 -42.61 -11.99
CA PHE A 932 16.04 -42.57 -12.46
C PHE A 932 15.25 -43.82 -12.07
N SER A 933 15.85 -44.77 -11.33
CA SER A 933 15.16 -46.00 -10.90
C SER A 933 13.87 -45.71 -10.15
N ASP A 934 13.90 -44.65 -9.33
CA ASP A 934 12.80 -44.25 -8.46
C ASP A 934 11.64 -43.55 -9.19
N ASP A 935 11.87 -43.03 -10.40
CA ASP A 935 10.84 -42.35 -11.20
C ASP A 935 9.99 -43.34 -12.04
N GLU A 936 10.32 -44.64 -12.05
CA GLU A 936 9.63 -45.71 -12.81
C GLU A 936 9.23 -45.28 -14.24
N LEU A 937 10.19 -44.77 -15.02
CA LEU A 937 9.92 -44.24 -16.35
C LEU A 937 9.71 -45.36 -17.39
N SER A 938 8.55 -45.32 -18.08
CA SER A 938 8.24 -46.27 -19.15
C SER A 938 9.10 -46.06 -20.40
N ALA A 939 9.68 -47.14 -20.93
CA ALA A 939 10.37 -47.15 -22.23
C ALA A 939 9.39 -47.09 -23.44
N PHE A 940 8.09 -47.33 -23.19
CA PHE A 940 7.02 -47.21 -24.19
C PHE A 940 6.31 -45.86 -24.10
N LEU A 941 5.93 -45.31 -25.25
CA LEU A 941 5.13 -44.10 -25.35
C LEU A 941 3.70 -44.33 -24.86
N ILE A 942 3.27 -43.57 -23.85
CA ILE A 942 1.94 -43.72 -23.23
C ILE A 942 1.07 -42.53 -23.59
N GLU A 943 -0.11 -42.78 -24.17
CA GLU A 943 -1.08 -41.73 -24.50
C GLU A 943 -1.70 -41.13 -23.22
N ALA A 944 -1.75 -39.79 -23.13
CA ALA A 944 -2.40 -39.11 -22.02
C ALA A 944 -3.92 -39.12 -22.22
N ALA A 945 -4.65 -39.69 -21.26
CA ALA A 945 -6.11 -39.83 -21.34
C ALA A 945 -6.84 -38.47 -21.35
N THR A 946 -6.26 -37.44 -20.74
CA THR A 946 -6.84 -36.09 -20.67
C THR A 946 -5.78 -35.01 -20.84
N PRO A 947 -6.15 -33.80 -21.32
CA PRO A 947 -5.20 -32.70 -21.41
C PRO A 947 -4.61 -32.29 -20.05
N GLU A 948 -5.39 -32.34 -18.97
CA GLU A 948 -4.91 -32.03 -17.62
C GLU A 948 -3.85 -33.04 -17.14
N GLN A 949 -4.01 -34.33 -17.46
CA GLN A 949 -3.00 -35.35 -17.19
C GLN A 949 -1.70 -35.06 -17.94
N TRP A 950 -1.81 -34.69 -19.23
CA TRP A 950 -0.64 -34.32 -20.02
C TRP A 950 0.05 -33.06 -19.48
N VAL A 951 -0.71 -32.01 -19.12
CA VAL A 951 -0.17 -30.78 -18.54
C VAL A 951 0.56 -31.06 -17.22
N LYS A 952 -0.01 -31.90 -16.33
CA LYS A 952 0.66 -32.31 -15.10
C LYS A 952 2.01 -32.98 -15.40
N ASP A 953 2.00 -33.96 -16.29
CA ASP A 953 3.20 -34.74 -16.62
C ASP A 953 4.29 -33.90 -17.31
N ALA A 954 3.92 -33.12 -18.32
CA ALA A 954 4.83 -32.22 -19.02
C ALA A 954 5.43 -31.15 -18.10
N THR A 955 4.64 -30.57 -17.20
CA THR A 955 5.17 -29.59 -16.23
C THR A 955 6.11 -30.22 -15.20
N SER A 956 5.90 -31.49 -14.81
CA SER A 956 6.87 -32.23 -13.99
C SER A 956 8.20 -32.39 -14.72
N VAL A 957 8.18 -32.80 -16.00
CA VAL A 957 9.40 -32.90 -16.82
C VAL A 957 10.07 -31.53 -17.00
N MET A 958 9.31 -30.45 -17.15
CA MET A 958 9.88 -29.11 -17.23
C MET A 958 10.54 -28.66 -15.92
N LEU A 959 9.98 -29.01 -14.75
CA LEU A 959 10.63 -28.76 -13.46
C LEU A 959 11.95 -29.55 -13.35
N ALA A 960 11.95 -30.80 -13.80
CA ALA A 960 13.13 -31.65 -13.88
C ALA A 960 14.23 -31.08 -14.80
N ILE A 961 13.86 -30.46 -15.93
CA ILE A 961 14.79 -29.72 -16.81
C ILE A 961 15.38 -28.50 -16.08
N ARG A 962 14.55 -27.73 -15.36
CA ARG A 962 15.03 -26.58 -14.58
C ARG A 962 16.00 -27.01 -13.49
N LEU A 963 15.72 -28.13 -12.84
CA LEU A 963 16.59 -28.70 -11.81
C LEU A 963 17.96 -29.10 -12.39
N ALA A 964 17.98 -29.78 -13.54
CA ALA A 964 19.21 -30.14 -14.25
C ALA A 964 20.07 -28.91 -14.58
N ALA A 965 19.45 -27.81 -15.02
CA ALA A 965 20.15 -26.56 -15.33
C ALA A 965 20.75 -25.88 -14.08
N LEU A 966 20.13 -26.01 -12.91
CA LEU A 966 20.59 -25.40 -11.67
C LEU A 966 21.66 -26.21 -10.94
N LYS A 967 21.73 -27.52 -11.19
CA LYS A 967 22.61 -28.46 -10.49
C LYS A 967 24.07 -28.01 -10.41
N PRO A 968 24.72 -27.53 -11.49
CA PRO A 968 26.12 -27.09 -11.40
C PRO A 968 26.35 -25.94 -10.39
N ALA A 969 25.41 -25.01 -10.29
CA ALA A 969 25.49 -23.91 -9.31
C ALA A 969 25.28 -24.41 -7.88
N VAL A 970 24.34 -25.35 -7.68
CA VAL A 970 24.09 -25.99 -6.39
C VAL A 970 25.32 -26.77 -5.91
N MET A 971 25.93 -27.58 -6.78
CA MET A 971 27.14 -28.33 -6.46
C MET A 971 28.29 -27.42 -6.03
N ARG A 972 28.45 -26.27 -6.68
CA ARG A 972 29.44 -25.27 -6.31
C ARG A 972 29.19 -24.68 -4.92
N LEU A 973 27.96 -24.31 -4.59
CA LEU A 973 27.61 -23.83 -3.25
C LEU A 973 27.87 -24.88 -2.18
N ILE A 974 27.59 -26.16 -2.46
CA ILE A 974 27.91 -27.27 -1.54
C ILE A 974 29.42 -27.36 -1.32
N ALA A 975 30.23 -27.28 -2.38
CA ALA A 975 31.69 -27.32 -2.29
C ALA A 975 32.26 -26.13 -1.49
N GLU A 976 31.59 -24.98 -1.53
CA GLU A 976 31.93 -23.77 -0.76
C GLU A 976 31.43 -23.83 0.70
N GLY A 977 30.74 -24.89 1.12
CA GLY A 977 30.20 -25.06 2.48
C GLY A 977 28.85 -24.37 2.72
N GLU A 978 28.22 -23.85 1.67
CA GLU A 978 27.02 -23.00 1.73
C GLU A 978 25.70 -23.79 1.62
N GLY A 979 25.76 -25.13 1.61
CA GLY A 979 24.58 -25.99 1.46
C GLY A 979 23.51 -25.74 2.53
N GLN A 980 23.91 -25.48 3.79
CA GLN A 980 22.96 -25.20 4.87
C GLN A 980 22.27 -23.84 4.67
N GLN A 981 23.02 -22.80 4.28
CA GLN A 981 22.45 -21.48 4.00
C GLN A 981 21.42 -21.55 2.86
N LEU A 982 21.69 -22.39 1.86
CA LEU A 982 20.75 -22.64 0.76
C LEU A 982 19.45 -23.32 1.23
N ILE A 983 19.52 -24.35 2.07
CA ILE A 983 18.30 -24.97 2.67
C ILE A 983 17.46 -23.91 3.38
N ASP A 984 18.11 -23.06 4.18
CA ASP A 984 17.41 -22.11 5.02
C ASP A 984 16.73 -21.00 4.21
N ALA A 985 17.37 -20.58 3.11
CA ALA A 985 16.83 -19.57 2.20
C ALA A 985 15.68 -20.07 1.31
N LEU A 986 15.57 -21.39 1.06
CA LEU A 986 14.47 -21.98 0.29
C LEU A 986 13.14 -22.04 1.07
N GLU A 987 13.19 -22.04 2.40
CA GLU A 987 12.03 -22.12 3.32
C GLU A 987 11.12 -23.36 3.17
N SER A 988 11.45 -24.30 2.28
CA SER A 988 10.68 -25.53 2.00
C SER A 988 10.94 -26.66 3.00
N GLN A 989 12.01 -26.56 3.80
CA GLN A 989 12.36 -27.51 4.86
C GLN A 989 11.63 -27.19 6.17
N VAL A 990 10.85 -28.14 6.65
CA VAL A 990 10.21 -28.14 7.96
C VAL A 990 11.14 -28.81 8.97
N GLY A 991 11.41 -28.17 10.11
CA GLY A 991 12.40 -28.66 11.07
C GLY A 991 13.85 -28.33 10.69
N TYR A 992 14.79 -28.74 11.55
CA TYR A 992 16.23 -28.56 11.35
C TYR A 992 16.89 -29.94 11.21
N TRP A 993 17.64 -30.16 10.12
CA TRP A 993 18.32 -31.41 9.87
C TRP A 993 19.70 -31.20 9.27
N GLY A 994 20.72 -31.87 9.79
CA GLY A 994 22.06 -31.85 9.21
C GLY A 994 22.23 -32.88 8.10
N ALA A 995 23.00 -32.57 7.05
CA ALA A 995 23.33 -33.54 6.01
C ALA A 995 23.98 -34.80 6.64
N SER A 996 23.27 -35.92 6.59
CA SER A 996 23.84 -37.25 6.85
C SER A 996 24.42 -37.76 5.53
N LEU A 997 25.61 -38.33 5.58
CA LEU A 997 26.26 -38.92 4.41
C LEU A 997 25.74 -40.34 4.10
N GLN A 998 24.87 -40.91 4.95
CA GLN A 998 24.30 -42.22 4.73
C GLN A 998 22.91 -42.09 4.09
N VAL A 999 22.87 -42.40 2.79
CA VAL A 999 21.63 -42.63 2.03
C VAL A 999 20.96 -43.87 2.62
N ARG A 1000 19.69 -43.73 3.02
CA ARG A 1000 18.85 -44.89 3.33
C ARG A 1000 17.69 -44.88 2.35
N GLU A 1001 17.59 -45.93 1.55
CA GLU A 1001 16.34 -46.26 0.86
C GLU A 1001 15.27 -46.45 1.93
N SER A 1002 14.26 -45.57 1.94
CA SER A 1002 13.10 -45.74 2.80
C SER A 1002 11.86 -45.81 1.92
N ILE A 1003 11.09 -46.88 2.09
CA ILE A 1003 9.77 -47.05 1.48
C ILE A 1003 8.86 -45.92 2.02
N PRO A 1004 8.00 -45.32 1.19
CA PRO A 1004 7.04 -44.32 1.66
C PRO A 1004 6.20 -44.87 2.82
N ALA A 1005 6.32 -44.27 4.00
CA ALA A 1005 5.67 -44.73 5.22
C ALA A 1005 4.21 -44.26 5.32
N VAL A 1006 3.83 -43.22 4.58
CA VAL A 1006 2.51 -42.57 4.70
C VAL A 1006 1.81 -42.52 3.35
N GLN A 1007 1.12 -43.60 3.01
CA GLN A 1007 0.32 -43.71 1.78
C GLN A 1007 -1.13 -43.20 1.92
N HIS A 1008 -1.58 -42.93 3.15
CA HIS A 1008 -2.92 -42.41 3.43
C HIS A 1008 -2.85 -41.04 4.12
N PRO A 1009 -3.83 -40.14 3.89
CA PRO A 1009 -3.84 -38.83 4.54
C PRO A 1009 -3.86 -38.95 6.07
N GLN A 1010 -2.80 -38.47 6.72
CA GLN A 1010 -2.65 -38.45 8.19
C GLN A 1010 -2.12 -37.10 8.65
N LYS A 1011 -2.32 -36.71 9.92
CA LYS A 1011 -1.73 -35.46 10.41
C LYS A 1011 -0.22 -35.60 10.50
N LEU A 1012 0.53 -34.57 10.12
CA LEU A 1012 1.99 -34.59 10.23
C LEU A 1012 2.47 -34.90 11.67
N SER A 1013 1.73 -34.47 12.70
CA SER A 1013 2.04 -34.82 14.09
C SER A 1013 1.93 -36.32 14.39
N GLU A 1014 1.00 -37.02 13.73
CA GLU A 1014 0.80 -38.47 13.89
C GLU A 1014 1.96 -39.23 13.21
N VAL A 1015 2.40 -38.75 12.05
CA VAL A 1015 3.57 -39.29 11.32
C VAL A 1015 4.82 -39.29 12.20
N PHE A 1016 5.02 -38.26 13.02
CA PHE A 1016 6.19 -38.15 13.90
C PHE A 1016 6.01 -38.75 15.30
N SER A 1017 4.82 -39.24 15.65
CA SER A 1017 4.52 -39.70 17.01
C SER A 1017 5.13 -41.05 17.39
N GLY A 1018 5.63 -41.83 16.41
CA GLY A 1018 6.19 -43.18 16.60
C GLY A 1018 7.64 -43.26 17.13
N LEU A 1019 8.31 -42.12 17.36
CA LEU A 1019 9.70 -42.07 17.85
C LEU A 1019 9.73 -41.81 19.37
N THR A 1020 9.45 -42.84 20.19
CA THR A 1020 9.63 -42.74 21.64
C THR A 1020 11.12 -42.86 21.98
N VAL A 1021 11.75 -41.73 22.31
CA VAL A 1021 13.16 -41.63 22.70
C VAL A 1021 13.27 -40.92 24.05
N SER A 1022 14.16 -41.38 24.94
CA SER A 1022 14.30 -40.86 26.30
C SER A 1022 14.56 -39.34 26.34
N ALA A 1023 14.00 -38.64 27.33
CA ALA A 1023 14.25 -37.22 27.58
C ALA A 1023 15.72 -36.93 27.97
N ARG A 1024 16.47 -37.97 28.35
CA ARG A 1024 17.88 -37.88 28.74
C ARG A 1024 18.84 -38.31 27.63
N SER A 1025 18.36 -38.34 26.39
CA SER A 1025 19.15 -38.73 25.22
C SER A 1025 19.07 -37.67 24.12
N TRP A 1026 20.12 -37.61 23.31
CA TRP A 1026 20.27 -36.60 22.26
C TRP A 1026 21.04 -37.18 21.07
N ARG A 1027 20.58 -36.93 19.84
CA ARG A 1027 21.22 -37.35 18.58
C ARG A 1027 21.56 -38.86 18.48
N ILE A 1028 20.78 -39.73 19.11
CA ILE A 1028 20.94 -41.17 18.86
C ILE A 1028 20.34 -41.49 17.49
N PRO A 1029 21.11 -42.08 16.55
CA PRO A 1029 20.60 -42.51 15.25
C PRO A 1029 19.57 -43.64 15.38
N ALA A 1030 18.67 -43.77 14.38
CA ALA A 1030 17.68 -44.85 14.32
C ALA A 1030 18.25 -46.28 14.28
N ASP A 1031 19.54 -46.50 13.98
CA ASP A 1031 20.18 -47.82 14.06
C ASP A 1031 20.95 -48.03 15.37
N GLY A 1032 21.00 -47.01 16.22
CA GLY A 1032 21.83 -47.01 17.41
C GLY A 1032 23.29 -46.63 17.14
N VAL A 1033 24.13 -46.80 18.17
CA VAL A 1033 25.57 -46.52 18.12
C VAL A 1033 26.33 -47.68 18.75
N SER A 1034 27.35 -48.18 18.07
CA SER A 1034 28.24 -49.22 18.61
C SER A 1034 29.64 -48.68 18.79
N GLY A 1035 30.31 -49.05 19.88
CA GLY A 1035 31.71 -48.69 20.08
C GLY A 1035 32.30 -49.23 21.37
N VAL A 1036 33.62 -49.11 21.49
CA VAL A 1036 34.36 -49.52 22.70
C VAL A 1036 34.30 -48.40 23.72
N VAL A 1037 34.00 -48.73 24.98
CA VAL A 1037 33.97 -47.77 26.08
C VAL A 1037 35.36 -47.26 26.39
N ILE A 1038 35.53 -45.94 26.44
CA ILE A 1038 36.78 -45.25 26.80
C ILE A 1038 36.59 -44.37 28.05
N ALA A 1039 37.65 -44.20 28.83
CA ALA A 1039 37.71 -43.26 29.94
C ALA A 1039 38.36 -41.93 29.51
N HIS A 1040 38.07 -40.87 30.27
CA HIS A 1040 38.68 -39.54 30.08
C HIS A 1040 40.21 -39.58 30.05
N GLU A 1041 40.83 -40.44 30.86
CA GLU A 1041 42.29 -40.55 31.03
C GLU A 1041 42.97 -41.52 30.04
N ALA A 1042 42.20 -42.34 29.30
CA ALA A 1042 42.77 -43.28 28.33
C ALA A 1042 43.36 -42.51 27.13
N GLY A 1043 44.50 -42.95 26.58
CA GLY A 1043 45.30 -42.26 25.53
C GLY A 1043 44.58 -41.96 24.20
N GLU A 1044 45.28 -41.86 23.06
CA GLU A 1044 44.73 -41.35 21.78
C GLU A 1044 43.55 -42.16 21.14
N ALA A 1045 43.07 -43.23 21.76
CA ALA A 1045 41.99 -44.06 21.22
C ALA A 1045 40.62 -43.33 21.22
N SER A 1046 39.87 -43.47 20.12
CA SER A 1046 38.50 -42.99 19.96
C SER A 1046 37.46 -44.06 20.31
N GLY A 1047 36.36 -43.69 20.95
CA GLY A 1047 35.31 -44.64 21.35
C GLY A 1047 34.14 -44.00 22.10
N VAL A 1048 33.30 -44.81 22.76
CA VAL A 1048 32.17 -44.32 23.55
C VAL A 1048 32.68 -43.79 24.90
N LEU A 1049 32.66 -42.48 25.08
CA LEU A 1049 33.18 -41.83 26.28
C LEU A 1049 32.23 -42.00 27.46
N LEU A 1050 32.68 -42.70 28.50
CA LEU A 1050 31.96 -42.83 29.76
C LEU A 1050 32.45 -41.79 30.76
N ILE A 1051 31.55 -40.92 31.23
CA ILE A 1051 31.82 -39.90 32.24
C ILE A 1051 30.88 -40.04 33.44
N ASP A 1052 31.35 -39.63 34.62
CA ASP A 1052 30.54 -39.71 35.83
C ASP A 1052 29.51 -38.57 35.89
N ARG A 1053 29.87 -37.39 35.40
CA ARG A 1053 29.07 -36.15 35.45
C ARG A 1053 29.35 -35.25 34.25
N CYS A 1054 28.41 -34.38 33.91
CA CYS A 1054 28.47 -33.51 32.73
C CYS A 1054 29.30 -32.22 32.95
N ASN A 1055 30.50 -32.33 33.52
CA ASN A 1055 31.37 -31.20 33.89
C ASN A 1055 32.26 -30.72 32.71
N MET A 1056 32.45 -29.40 32.61
CA MET A 1056 33.27 -28.77 31.56
C MET A 1056 34.73 -29.24 31.50
N SER A 1057 35.30 -29.81 32.57
CA SER A 1057 36.65 -30.41 32.57
C SER A 1057 36.81 -31.55 31.56
N TYR A 1058 35.71 -32.21 31.16
CA TYR A 1058 35.71 -33.26 30.15
C TYR A 1058 35.71 -32.74 28.71
N LEU A 1059 35.59 -31.42 28.48
CA LEU A 1059 35.53 -30.82 27.14
C LEU A 1059 36.65 -31.30 26.20
N PRO A 1060 37.93 -31.36 26.61
CA PRO A 1060 39.00 -31.84 25.73
C PRO A 1060 38.80 -33.29 25.25
N ALA A 1061 38.16 -34.14 26.06
CA ALA A 1061 37.95 -35.55 25.75
C ALA A 1061 36.80 -35.80 24.76
N LEU A 1062 35.90 -34.82 24.56
CA LEU A 1062 34.82 -34.96 23.56
C LEU A 1062 35.34 -35.16 22.14
N SER A 1063 36.50 -34.60 21.81
CA SER A 1063 37.15 -34.74 20.49
C SER A 1063 37.44 -36.19 20.09
N ARG A 1064 37.54 -37.10 21.08
CA ARG A 1064 37.82 -38.53 20.89
C ARG A 1064 36.56 -39.40 20.98
N ALA A 1065 35.43 -38.81 21.36
CA ALA A 1065 34.21 -39.56 21.58
C ALA A 1065 33.51 -39.88 20.24
N THR A 1066 33.00 -41.09 20.10
CA THR A 1066 32.02 -41.45 19.05
C THR A 1066 30.59 -41.34 19.58
N ALA A 1067 30.40 -41.47 20.90
CA ALA A 1067 29.20 -41.14 21.66
C ALA A 1067 29.60 -40.84 23.11
N VAL A 1068 28.72 -40.20 23.87
CA VAL A 1068 28.93 -39.89 25.29
C VAL A 1068 27.86 -40.54 26.16
N ILE A 1069 28.29 -41.27 27.18
CA ILE A 1069 27.44 -41.81 28.24
C ILE A 1069 27.83 -41.10 29.53
N ALA A 1070 26.92 -40.31 30.11
CA ALA A 1070 27.12 -39.69 31.41
C ALA A 1070 26.27 -40.39 32.47
N ARG A 1071 26.83 -40.73 33.63
CA ARG A 1071 26.07 -41.34 34.73
C ARG A 1071 25.08 -40.35 35.36
N GLN A 1072 25.47 -39.09 35.49
CA GLN A 1072 24.65 -38.03 36.08
C GLN A 1072 24.81 -36.69 35.33
N GLY A 1073 23.81 -35.82 35.46
CA GLY A 1073 23.84 -34.45 34.94
C GLY A 1073 22.57 -34.06 34.19
N SER A 1074 22.74 -33.17 33.22
CA SER A 1074 21.67 -32.48 32.49
C SER A 1074 21.97 -32.50 30.99
N ILE A 1075 20.99 -32.85 30.15
CA ILE A 1075 21.18 -32.92 28.68
C ILE A 1075 21.29 -31.53 28.06
N THR A 1076 20.96 -30.51 28.84
CA THR A 1076 21.06 -29.10 28.51
C THR A 1076 22.30 -28.40 29.10
N SER A 1077 23.20 -29.11 29.81
CA SER A 1077 24.41 -28.51 30.41
C SER A 1077 25.40 -28.00 29.36
N HIS A 1078 26.32 -27.13 29.76
CA HIS A 1078 27.32 -26.57 28.84
C HIS A 1078 28.15 -27.66 28.11
N LEU A 1079 28.63 -28.70 28.82
CA LEU A 1079 29.38 -29.79 28.18
C LEU A 1079 28.56 -30.50 27.10
N MET A 1080 27.27 -30.72 27.36
CA MET A 1080 26.38 -31.40 26.41
C MET A 1080 26.04 -30.52 25.20
N GLN A 1081 26.05 -29.20 25.37
CA GLN A 1081 25.93 -28.26 24.25
C GLN A 1081 27.18 -28.33 23.34
N HIS A 1082 28.38 -28.50 23.90
CA HIS A 1082 29.60 -28.78 23.12
C HIS A 1082 29.54 -30.12 22.40
N ALA A 1083 29.09 -31.18 23.08
CA ALA A 1083 28.89 -32.49 22.45
C ALA A 1083 27.89 -32.41 21.29
N ALA A 1084 26.82 -31.63 21.45
CA ALA A 1084 25.84 -31.39 20.40
C ALA A 1084 26.41 -30.57 19.23
N ALA A 1085 27.35 -29.66 19.45
CA ALA A 1085 28.06 -28.93 18.40
C ALA A 1085 29.00 -29.84 17.60
N MET A 1086 29.65 -30.79 18.29
CA MET A 1086 30.47 -31.85 17.69
C MET A 1086 29.65 -32.98 17.04
N LYS A 1087 28.30 -32.87 17.02
CA LYS A 1087 27.36 -33.87 16.47
C LYS A 1087 27.45 -35.25 17.15
N LEU A 1088 27.83 -35.30 18.42
CA LEU A 1088 27.94 -36.55 19.17
C LEU A 1088 26.57 -37.03 19.66
N PRO A 1089 26.27 -38.34 19.57
CA PRO A 1089 25.19 -38.98 20.31
C PRO A 1089 25.48 -38.96 21.80
N VAL A 1090 24.47 -38.65 22.62
CA VAL A 1090 24.62 -38.49 24.06
C VAL A 1090 23.50 -39.20 24.81
N ILE A 1091 23.84 -39.86 25.91
CA ILE A 1091 22.92 -40.42 26.89
C ILE A 1091 23.32 -40.00 28.30
N ILE A 1092 22.33 -39.64 29.13
CA ILE A 1092 22.52 -39.29 30.52
C ILE A 1092 21.69 -40.19 31.42
N GLY A 1093 22.32 -40.73 32.46
CA GLY A 1093 21.67 -41.53 33.49
C GLY A 1093 20.93 -42.76 32.96
N ALA A 1094 21.46 -43.39 31.91
CA ALA A 1094 21.01 -44.72 31.49
C ALA A 1094 21.46 -45.77 32.50
N GLU A 1095 20.63 -46.80 32.66
CA GLU A 1095 21.03 -48.03 33.35
C GLU A 1095 22.16 -48.68 32.56
N LEU A 1096 23.31 -48.83 33.20
CA LEU A 1096 24.49 -49.44 32.58
C LEU A 1096 24.49 -50.94 32.90
N PRO A 1097 24.85 -51.81 31.94
CA PRO A 1097 24.93 -53.24 32.19
C PRO A 1097 25.98 -53.53 33.28
N ASP A 1098 25.70 -54.56 34.09
CA ASP A 1098 26.58 -54.95 35.20
C ASP A 1098 28.02 -55.23 34.71
N GLY A 1099 28.99 -54.62 35.38
CA GLY A 1099 30.41 -54.79 35.06
C GLY A 1099 30.91 -54.03 33.84
N LEU A 1100 30.22 -52.98 33.37
CA LEU A 1100 30.71 -52.11 32.29
C LEU A 1100 32.06 -51.44 32.68
N GLN A 1101 33.13 -51.76 31.96
CA GLN A 1101 34.48 -51.21 32.15
C GLN A 1101 35.04 -50.67 30.83
N VAL A 1102 36.10 -49.87 30.93
CA VAL A 1102 36.89 -49.41 29.77
C VAL A 1102 37.35 -50.62 28.95
N GLY A 1103 37.25 -50.53 27.62
CA GLY A 1103 37.61 -51.61 26.70
C GLY A 1103 36.45 -52.56 26.36
N VAL A 1104 35.28 -52.43 26.99
CA VAL A 1104 34.09 -53.22 26.66
C VAL A 1104 33.36 -52.62 25.46
N GLN A 1105 32.95 -53.47 24.51
CA GLN A 1105 32.09 -53.06 23.40
C GLN A 1105 30.64 -52.92 23.85
N VAL A 1106 30.02 -51.80 23.50
CA VAL A 1106 28.62 -51.51 23.80
C VAL A 1106 27.84 -51.18 22.55
N ASN A 1107 26.55 -51.49 22.58
CA ASN A 1107 25.54 -51.08 21.63
C ASN A 1107 24.52 -50.21 22.35
N ILE A 1108 24.38 -48.97 21.88
CA ILE A 1108 23.36 -48.02 22.29
C ILE A 1108 22.20 -48.15 21.30
N ASN A 1109 21.01 -48.52 21.73
CA ASN A 1109 19.86 -48.59 20.84
C ASN A 1109 19.21 -47.19 20.64
N PRO A 1110 18.31 -47.02 19.65
CA PRO A 1110 17.64 -45.75 19.36
C PRO A 1110 16.83 -45.16 20.53
N GLN A 1111 16.39 -46.01 21.46
CA GLN A 1111 15.65 -45.63 22.66
C GLN A 1111 16.56 -45.04 23.76
N GLY A 1112 17.88 -45.21 23.61
CA GLY A 1112 18.89 -44.76 24.56
C GLY A 1112 19.25 -45.80 25.63
N GLU A 1113 18.92 -47.07 25.41
CA GLU A 1113 19.33 -48.17 26.26
C GLU A 1113 20.74 -48.63 25.88
N VAL A 1114 21.56 -48.90 26.89
CA VAL A 1114 22.94 -49.33 26.72
C VAL A 1114 23.00 -50.84 26.97
N ALA A 1115 23.32 -51.60 25.94
CA ALA A 1115 23.57 -53.03 26.04
C ALA A 1115 25.04 -53.35 25.77
N ARG A 1116 25.53 -54.44 26.35
CA ARG A 1116 26.82 -55.01 25.95
C ARG A 1116 26.65 -55.64 24.57
N ALA A 1117 27.59 -55.38 23.65
CA ALA A 1117 27.53 -55.88 22.29
C ALA A 1117 27.72 -57.41 22.21
#